data_AF-A0A7X9FYL0-F1
#
_entry.id   AF-A0A7X9FYL0-F1
#
_cell.length_a   1.000
_cell.length_b   1.000
_cell.length_c   1.000
_cell.angle_alpha   90.00
_cell.angle_beta   90.00
_cell.angle_gamma   90.00
#
_symmetry.space_group_name_H-M   'P 1'
#
loop_
_entity.id
_entity.type
_entity.pdbx_description
1 polymer ?
#
loop_
_entity_poly.entity_id
_entity_poly.type
_entity_poly.pdbx_seq_one_letter_code
_entity_poly.pdbx_strand_id
1 'polypeptide(L)'
;MKIKKNLLAGLIICLMPFGLLVLKFTGQEQQVCVEYTNSFTENFDTVVYKDAKKCSVADWPSGPVHLNYLGGNFEVTSPAGMGARMYVVAAGDFDGNNYPDLVGLDYNTFGLKMVWNRYGDANFDGVDDDNIIFQVDNSEVFDSGLNVGPASITVGDYNKDGLLDFFFYKNGNDAFSYSNFVACMYINQGTADNPVFYGRNDSRNVNFTNAFTTAGIYCNWAANHLDTVDIDQDGDDDILVASQDKIFLINNPGVTDWHDISKWEVKELKYDRRTGYSAPTPDGYENRGTSAVSSGDFDLDGDIDVVAGSVNDWPYLAYYLNDGTGNFSFSEIPIPIANVTGTVALTVTDFKKDGRPDIFGATDAWCAGNQAHMWIFKNQGLVDVTTTDPETGEPVTYQEVNWNFLCLNNCQPIIPPSYDVDICTMLDYDLDGDMDLVLADANHSGDYYLIINKLASVYALYGEAVSTNVVEGQLDPRQHAITKARIINLNQGVSGSSSGLKVQFFLSNDGGLHWEPYRTFEGTNIRPWSDSNWHTFSNFGADLRWKAILSAPEDSMAEYTGASYDTPLIRNLTIEFTYVARQEYSRSSVSTSVIDRSGQNRKLIIAASFIYPGWEGHLRAYDVTAMTALQNNYSTLRTVSSSDLESETGRWLAPGVELLWDAGDLLESREPATRTIYTAINTDTSQPPPYTLQRVEFNVNNVGILQGFIDDTDNDNEGLIQFVRGQGRYWRLGDINHSTPAVIGPPDEDAALMGSGYAEFKLANEDRKKVIYVGANDGMLHCFDVSTGEELWAYIPYNLLSRLTEMWQVDTSSNLRYFSRKAYVDSSPSVSDVYINNQWRTVLVCGQGEGWGSKPDGYKNGDTNRKHYYYFALDVTDPENPIPMWEFAGIRIKRSGKNYNMTNGQTWSVPYIGKVDISGNPTWVAFVGSGYTHLDDVRHQVYIGNTFAAIKIEDGSVLWSKRISDVDSSSRRNSGNPFANIYVALPGSPNGVDLDRNGDVDYVYFGDLDGHLWRLDASSGNTNSWSCNTIYTDRCLYPIITKPAIYLGYATSGSNYPRIYFGTGGDERAPSTRNYSFVALMDDSRTTGTSAVEWFIGDVTETGIPLTKKAGSLTVGERVWADPVIANYIVYFSTLKGSIEAADPCQNLGGEAGRLYARYIQPMYGQAIGSSSLKNAQGQATDYLALASKARTAVTVGERQRVGGTYKQDVYIQEYNSTIEKLEQPVGSLLRIRSWREIYQIIR
;
A
#
# COMPACT_ATOMS: atom_id res chain seq x y z
N MET A 1 -74.17 -17.66 42.04
CA MET A 1 -72.87 -17.31 42.65
C MET A 1 -71.83 -17.54 41.57
N LYS A 2 -71.55 -16.50 40.78
CA LYS A 2 -70.48 -15.51 41.00
C LYS A 2 -69.18 -16.00 40.34
N ILE A 3 -68.89 -15.52 39.14
CA ILE A 3 -68.10 -14.29 38.88
C ILE A 3 -66.62 -14.55 39.19
N LYS A 4 -65.87 -14.86 38.14
CA LYS A 4 -64.45 -14.48 37.87
C LYS A 4 -64.01 -15.20 36.59
N LYS A 5 -64.34 -14.64 35.42
CA LYS A 5 -63.67 -14.99 34.14
C LYS A 5 -63.85 -14.01 32.97
N ASN A 6 -64.70 -12.97 33.08
CA ASN A 6 -64.91 -11.98 32.01
C ASN A 6 -64.50 -10.54 32.37
N LEU A 7 -63.33 -10.34 33.00
CA LEU A 7 -62.82 -8.97 33.23
C LEU A 7 -61.31 -8.76 33.00
N LEU A 8 -60.57 -9.77 32.54
CA LEU A 8 -59.15 -9.60 32.20
C LEU A 8 -58.85 -9.67 30.69
N ALA A 9 -59.81 -10.10 29.86
CA ALA A 9 -59.66 -10.17 28.40
C ALA A 9 -60.11 -8.90 27.66
N GLY A 10 -60.70 -7.92 28.37
CA GLY A 10 -61.25 -6.69 27.78
C GLY A 10 -60.40 -5.43 27.96
N LEU A 11 -59.29 -5.48 28.72
CA LEU A 11 -58.43 -4.31 28.96
C LEU A 11 -57.07 -4.38 28.24
N ILE A 12 -56.77 -5.49 27.54
CA ILE A 12 -55.54 -5.66 26.73
C ILE A 12 -55.79 -5.38 25.24
N ILE A 13 -57.03 -5.04 24.84
CA ILE A 13 -57.41 -4.79 23.44
C ILE A 13 -57.53 -3.27 23.11
N CYS A 14 -57.28 -2.36 24.06
CA CYS A 14 -57.33 -0.91 23.80
C CYS A 14 -55.99 -0.16 23.87
N LEU A 15 -54.84 -0.86 23.94
CA LEU A 15 -53.51 -0.23 23.94
C LEU A 15 -52.55 -0.74 22.85
N MET A 16 -53.05 -1.50 21.87
CA MET A 16 -52.30 -1.90 20.65
C MET A 16 -52.76 -1.15 19.38
N PRO A 17 -52.88 0.18 19.40
CA PRO A 17 -52.55 0.94 18.19
C PRO A 17 -51.72 2.22 18.45
N PHE A 18 -51.06 2.36 19.60
CA PHE A 18 -50.12 3.47 19.85
C PHE A 18 -48.63 3.08 19.78
N GLY A 19 -48.32 1.78 19.61
CA GLY A 19 -46.95 1.26 19.46
C GLY A 19 -46.45 1.08 18.02
N LEU A 20 -47.22 1.52 17.01
CA LEU A 20 -46.88 1.42 15.58
C LEU A 20 -46.88 2.79 14.87
N LEU A 21 -46.87 3.88 15.64
CA LEU A 21 -46.89 5.27 15.15
C LEU A 21 -45.80 6.13 15.79
N VAL A 22 -44.72 5.50 16.25
CA VAL A 22 -43.40 6.14 16.19
C VAL A 22 -42.74 5.60 14.92
N LEU A 23 -43.23 6.10 13.78
CA LEU A 23 -42.38 6.22 12.61
C LEU A 23 -41.13 6.92 13.12
N LYS A 24 -40.00 6.22 13.12
CA LYS A 24 -38.69 6.82 13.04
C LYS A 24 -38.73 7.76 11.83
N PHE A 25 -39.19 9.00 12.05
CA PHE A 25 -38.55 10.14 11.42
C PHE A 25 -37.18 10.23 12.10
N THR A 26 -36.30 9.30 11.75
CA THR A 26 -34.89 9.63 11.70
C THR A 26 -34.84 10.77 10.70
N GLY A 27 -34.76 12.00 11.20
CA GLY A 27 -34.13 13.04 10.40
C GLY A 27 -32.81 12.43 9.94
N GLN A 28 -32.53 12.47 8.64
CA GLN A 28 -31.21 12.10 8.11
C GLN A 28 -30.17 12.82 8.96
N GLU A 29 -29.54 12.09 9.88
CA GLU A 29 -28.49 12.65 10.73
C GLU A 29 -27.38 13.05 9.78
N GLN A 30 -27.07 14.34 9.82
CA GLN A 30 -26.05 14.95 8.99
C GLN A 30 -24.73 14.26 9.32
N GLN A 31 -24.18 13.52 8.36
CA GLN A 31 -22.94 12.80 8.55
C GLN A 31 -21.79 13.80 8.59
N VAL A 32 -21.28 14.09 9.79
CA VAL A 32 -20.10 14.92 10.01
C VAL A 32 -18.94 13.97 10.30
N CYS A 33 -17.78 14.18 9.68
CA CYS A 33 -16.57 13.51 10.13
C CYS A 33 -16.27 13.98 11.55
N VAL A 34 -16.38 13.07 12.52
CA VAL A 34 -16.10 13.35 13.93
C VAL A 34 -14.68 12.89 14.23
N GLU A 35 -13.85 13.84 14.62
CA GLU A 35 -12.53 13.56 15.19
C GLU A 35 -12.67 13.24 16.68
N TYR A 36 -12.12 12.10 17.09
CA TYR A 36 -12.03 11.69 18.49
C TYR A 36 -10.60 11.80 18.95
N THR A 37 -10.36 12.47 20.08
CA THR A 37 -9.02 12.56 20.68
C THR A 37 -8.94 11.66 21.89
N ASN A 38 -7.85 10.89 21.97
CA ASN A 38 -7.51 10.08 23.12
C ASN A 38 -6.01 10.27 23.44
N SER A 39 -5.57 9.80 24.59
CA SER A 39 -4.17 9.85 24.97
C SER A 39 -3.77 8.57 25.69
N PHE A 40 -2.56 8.10 25.43
CA PHE A 40 -1.94 7.05 26.20
C PHE A 40 -0.65 7.58 26.85
N THR A 41 -0.29 7.02 28.00
CA THR A 41 0.98 7.32 28.68
C THR A 41 1.74 6.03 28.88
N GLU A 42 2.98 6.03 28.41
CA GLU A 42 3.95 4.99 28.71
C GLU A 42 4.87 5.46 29.84
N ASN A 43 5.01 4.62 30.85
CA ASN A 43 6.03 4.75 31.87
C ASN A 43 6.96 3.54 31.78
N PHE A 44 8.26 3.80 31.57
CA PHE A 44 9.26 2.76 31.34
C PHE A 44 9.71 2.04 32.62
N ASP A 45 9.15 2.41 33.78
CA ASP A 45 9.26 1.60 35.02
C ASP A 45 8.80 0.14 34.83
N THR A 46 8.09 -0.19 33.74
CA THR A 46 7.73 -1.55 33.32
C THR A 46 8.02 -1.77 31.83
N VAL A 47 8.11 -3.03 31.40
CA VAL A 47 8.39 -3.42 29.99
C VAL A 47 7.14 -3.65 29.14
N VAL A 48 5.93 -3.48 29.71
CA VAL A 48 4.64 -3.90 29.12
C VAL A 48 4.40 -3.42 27.69
N TYR A 49 4.89 -2.24 27.33
CA TYR A 49 4.61 -1.59 26.04
C TYR A 49 5.82 -1.57 25.08
N LYS A 50 6.95 -2.18 25.47
CA LYS A 50 8.14 -2.29 24.63
C LYS A 50 7.98 -3.49 23.67
N ASP A 51 8.21 -3.27 22.39
CA ASP A 51 8.24 -4.36 21.39
C ASP A 51 9.62 -5.00 21.41
N ALA A 52 9.83 -5.93 22.34
CA ALA A 52 11.15 -6.54 22.59
C ALA A 52 11.78 -7.11 21.30
N LYS A 53 10.96 -7.69 20.40
CA LYS A 53 11.41 -8.25 19.12
C LYS A 53 11.97 -7.20 18.15
N LYS A 54 11.44 -5.97 18.20
CA LYS A 54 11.85 -4.86 17.30
C LYS A 54 12.78 -3.84 17.96
N CYS A 55 13.15 -4.09 19.21
CA CYS A 55 14.07 -3.25 19.97
C CYS A 55 15.47 -3.84 19.88
N SER A 56 16.49 -3.07 19.51
CA SER A 56 17.91 -3.49 19.65
C SER A 56 18.39 -3.47 21.11
N VAL A 57 17.45 -3.53 22.04
CA VAL A 57 17.56 -3.24 23.48
C VAL A 57 16.53 -4.07 24.25
N ALA A 58 16.18 -5.24 23.70
CA ALA A 58 15.07 -6.11 24.10
C ALA A 58 15.04 -6.43 25.61
N ASP A 59 16.19 -6.38 26.29
CA ASP A 59 16.36 -6.74 27.70
C ASP A 59 16.42 -5.55 28.68
N TRP A 60 15.88 -4.38 28.32
CA TRP A 60 15.83 -3.28 29.28
C TRP A 60 15.04 -3.66 30.53
N PRO A 61 15.68 -3.68 31.73
CA PRO A 61 14.96 -3.90 32.96
C PRO A 61 13.96 -2.76 33.21
N SER A 62 13.06 -2.98 34.16
CA SER A 62 12.22 -1.91 34.70
C SER A 62 13.04 -0.64 34.99
N GLY A 63 12.71 0.47 34.31
CA GLY A 63 13.47 1.71 34.40
C GLY A 63 13.54 2.50 33.08
N PRO A 64 14.25 3.64 33.05
CA PRO A 64 14.35 4.45 31.84
C PRO A 64 15.00 3.68 30.68
N VAL A 65 14.48 3.91 29.48
CA VAL A 65 15.13 3.60 28.19
C VAL A 65 16.52 4.23 28.12
N HIS A 66 17.57 3.47 27.84
CA HIS A 66 18.97 3.94 27.71
C HIS A 66 19.81 3.05 26.77
N LEU A 67 20.93 3.49 26.22
CA LEU A 67 21.81 2.61 25.42
C LEU A 67 22.17 1.33 26.19
N ASN A 68 22.30 0.18 25.52
CA ASN A 68 22.68 -1.06 26.21
C ASN A 68 24.10 -0.97 26.76
N TYR A 69 24.40 -1.81 27.76
CA TYR A 69 25.78 -2.02 28.17
C TYR A 69 26.58 -2.75 27.08
N LEU A 70 27.88 -2.47 26.98
CA LEU A 70 28.78 -3.09 26.03
C LEU A 70 29.22 -4.47 26.56
N GLY A 71 28.63 -5.56 26.06
CA GLY A 71 28.93 -6.94 26.47
C GLY A 71 30.12 -7.62 25.76
N GLY A 72 30.46 -8.85 26.17
CA GLY A 72 31.32 -9.78 25.41
C GLY A 72 32.82 -9.75 25.70
N ASN A 73 33.25 -9.70 26.97
CA ASN A 73 34.66 -9.89 27.35
C ASN A 73 34.86 -11.30 27.89
N PHE A 74 35.67 -12.10 27.18
CA PHE A 74 35.88 -13.50 27.50
C PHE A 74 37.15 -13.72 28.33
N GLU A 75 37.01 -14.37 29.48
CA GLU A 75 38.10 -14.88 30.28
C GLU A 75 38.30 -16.38 30.02
N VAL A 76 39.52 -16.78 29.65
CA VAL A 76 39.86 -18.19 29.42
C VAL A 76 40.37 -18.81 30.73
N THR A 77 39.68 -19.83 31.24
CA THR A 77 40.05 -20.54 32.47
C THR A 77 40.29 -22.03 32.21
N SER A 78 40.99 -22.70 33.15
CA SER A 78 41.23 -24.14 33.12
C SER A 78 40.85 -24.74 34.49
N PRO A 79 39.57 -25.08 34.72
CA PRO A 79 39.10 -25.64 36.00
C PRO A 79 39.73 -27.00 36.34
N ALA A 80 39.46 -27.55 37.52
CA ALA A 80 39.91 -28.90 37.86
C ALA A 80 39.10 -29.93 37.08
N GLY A 81 39.75 -31.05 36.73
CA GLY A 81 39.25 -31.80 35.59
C GLY A 81 37.97 -32.61 35.75
N MET A 82 37.29 -32.82 34.62
CA MET A 82 35.97 -33.48 34.52
C MET A 82 35.93 -34.93 35.06
N GLY A 83 37.10 -35.57 35.20
CA GLY A 83 37.24 -36.94 35.65
C GLY A 83 37.21 -38.01 34.54
N ALA A 84 37.07 -37.61 33.27
CA ALA A 84 37.25 -38.47 32.08
C ALA A 84 37.73 -37.66 30.87
N ARG A 85 38.03 -38.35 29.74
CA ARG A 85 38.42 -37.71 28.48
C ARG A 85 37.21 -37.62 27.56
N MET A 86 36.45 -36.54 27.66
CA MET A 86 35.21 -36.37 26.92
C MET A 86 35.50 -35.91 25.48
N TYR A 87 35.22 -36.79 24.50
CA TYR A 87 35.47 -36.63 23.06
C TYR A 87 34.62 -35.59 22.37
N VAL A 88 33.33 -35.65 22.63
CA VAL A 88 32.35 -34.66 22.20
C VAL A 88 31.36 -34.47 23.31
N VAL A 89 30.89 -33.24 23.49
CA VAL A 89 29.90 -32.86 24.50
C VAL A 89 28.87 -31.91 23.90
N ALA A 90 27.65 -31.96 24.41
CA ALA A 90 26.62 -30.94 24.20
C ALA A 90 25.95 -30.64 25.55
N ALA A 91 25.53 -29.39 25.73
CA ALA A 91 24.96 -28.90 26.98
C ALA A 91 23.43 -29.00 27.02
N GLY A 92 22.88 -29.11 28.23
CA GLY A 92 21.44 -29.07 28.51
C GLY A 92 21.17 -29.29 29.99
N ASP A 93 20.08 -28.73 30.53
CA ASP A 93 19.65 -28.98 31.92
C ASP A 93 18.94 -30.34 31.99
N PHE A 94 19.71 -31.40 32.24
CA PHE A 94 19.22 -32.78 32.21
C PHE A 94 18.67 -33.26 33.56
N ASP A 95 18.95 -32.57 34.66
CA ASP A 95 18.44 -32.85 36.01
C ASP A 95 17.49 -31.77 36.59
N GLY A 96 17.15 -30.75 35.80
CA GLY A 96 16.12 -29.77 36.10
C GLY A 96 16.49 -28.84 37.26
N ASN A 97 17.78 -28.72 37.58
CA ASN A 97 18.27 -27.88 38.67
C ASN A 97 18.58 -26.43 38.22
N ASN A 98 18.32 -26.13 36.94
CA ASN A 98 18.65 -24.92 36.18
C ASN A 98 20.12 -24.75 35.81
N TYR A 99 21.07 -25.44 36.42
CA TYR A 99 22.45 -25.44 35.99
C TYR A 99 22.62 -26.40 34.80
N PRO A 100 23.03 -25.93 33.62
CA PRO A 100 23.19 -26.80 32.46
C PRO A 100 24.27 -27.86 32.70
N ASP A 101 23.93 -29.12 32.44
CA ASP A 101 24.81 -30.28 32.43
C ASP A 101 25.38 -30.53 31.04
N LEU A 102 26.25 -31.55 30.90
CA LEU A 102 26.72 -32.02 29.60
C LEU A 102 26.41 -33.51 29.39
N VAL A 103 26.15 -33.88 28.13
CA VAL A 103 26.13 -35.27 27.67
C VAL A 103 27.24 -35.47 26.64
N GLY A 104 27.95 -36.60 26.68
CA GLY A 104 29.07 -36.78 25.77
C GLY A 104 29.66 -38.19 25.68
N LEU A 105 30.64 -38.36 24.79
CA LEU A 105 31.34 -39.62 24.54
C LEU A 105 32.68 -39.66 25.29
N ASP A 106 32.89 -40.63 26.18
CA ASP A 106 34.20 -40.84 26.82
C ASP A 106 35.15 -41.62 25.90
N TYR A 107 36.28 -41.00 25.52
CA TYR A 107 37.28 -41.58 24.62
C TYR A 107 37.96 -42.82 25.19
N ASN A 108 38.08 -42.94 26.52
CA ASN A 108 38.76 -44.08 27.14
C ASN A 108 37.90 -45.35 27.13
N THR A 109 36.59 -45.18 27.31
CA THR A 109 35.65 -46.30 27.43
C THR A 109 34.82 -46.51 26.17
N PHE A 110 34.84 -45.55 25.23
CA PHE A 110 33.97 -45.49 24.05
C PHE A 110 32.49 -45.66 24.41
N GLY A 111 32.08 -44.99 25.49
CA GLY A 111 30.71 -45.00 26.00
C GLY A 111 30.13 -43.60 26.18
N LEU A 112 28.83 -43.46 25.90
CA LEU A 112 28.08 -42.22 26.13
C LEU A 112 27.68 -42.10 27.60
N LYS A 113 27.90 -40.93 28.20
CA LYS A 113 27.75 -40.65 29.64
C LYS A 113 27.25 -39.22 29.89
N MET A 114 26.72 -39.00 31.09
CA MET A 114 26.46 -37.65 31.64
C MET A 114 27.70 -37.06 32.30
N VAL A 115 27.74 -35.73 32.32
CA VAL A 115 28.67 -34.91 33.08
C VAL A 115 27.83 -33.87 33.83
N TRP A 116 27.74 -34.02 35.14
CA TRP A 116 26.91 -33.16 35.98
C TRP A 116 27.62 -31.84 36.26
N ASN A 117 26.87 -30.73 36.20
CA ASN A 117 27.33 -29.45 36.72
C ASN A 117 27.30 -29.49 38.26
N ARG A 118 28.43 -29.14 38.87
CA ARG A 118 28.68 -29.16 40.32
C ARG A 118 29.11 -27.80 40.83
N TYR A 119 28.99 -26.75 40.02
CA TYR A 119 29.32 -25.38 40.40
C TYR A 119 28.71 -25.01 41.75
N GLY A 120 29.55 -24.52 42.66
CA GLY A 120 29.20 -24.13 44.01
C GLY A 120 30.03 -22.94 44.45
N ASP A 121 29.41 -21.76 44.47
CA ASP A 121 29.99 -20.55 45.03
C ASP A 121 29.21 -20.13 46.29
N ALA A 122 29.60 -20.67 47.45
CA ALA A 122 28.94 -20.35 48.71
C ALA A 122 29.30 -18.93 49.22
N ASN A 123 30.30 -18.28 48.61
CA ASN A 123 30.86 -17.03 49.07
C ASN A 123 30.46 -15.82 48.18
N PHE A 124 29.87 -16.09 47.01
CA PHE A 124 29.35 -15.16 46.01
C PHE A 124 30.43 -14.26 45.38
N ASP A 125 31.66 -14.78 45.22
CA ASP A 125 32.74 -14.07 44.55
C ASP A 125 32.87 -14.39 43.05
N GLY A 126 32.00 -15.24 42.52
CA GLY A 126 31.99 -15.67 41.12
C GLY A 126 33.08 -16.68 40.79
N VAL A 127 33.58 -17.40 41.81
CA VAL A 127 34.57 -18.45 41.67
C VAL A 127 34.09 -19.70 42.39
N ASP A 128 34.17 -20.84 41.72
CA ASP A 128 33.81 -22.13 42.30
C ASP A 128 34.68 -22.47 43.53
N ASP A 129 34.05 -22.85 44.64
CA ASP A 129 34.72 -23.01 45.94
C ASP A 129 35.73 -24.19 45.97
N ASP A 130 35.52 -25.25 45.19
CA ASP A 130 36.39 -26.44 45.13
C ASP A 130 37.08 -26.66 43.77
N ASN A 131 36.82 -25.75 42.82
CA ASN A 131 37.32 -25.69 41.46
C ASN A 131 36.88 -26.89 40.58
N ILE A 132 35.82 -27.62 40.95
CA ILE A 132 35.26 -28.77 40.21
C ILE A 132 33.87 -28.38 39.66
N ILE A 133 33.85 -27.79 38.47
CA ILE A 133 32.60 -27.32 37.85
C ILE A 133 31.85 -28.48 37.18
N PHE A 134 32.53 -29.34 36.42
CA PHE A 134 31.90 -30.47 35.71
C PHE A 134 32.42 -31.81 36.22
N GLN A 135 31.54 -32.79 36.42
CA GLN A 135 31.91 -34.11 36.92
C GLN A 135 31.22 -35.26 36.17
N VAL A 136 32.01 -36.14 35.55
CA VAL A 136 31.51 -37.30 34.78
C VAL A 136 30.84 -38.33 35.69
N ASP A 137 29.64 -38.75 35.30
CA ASP A 137 28.94 -39.89 35.90
C ASP A 137 29.51 -41.21 35.36
N ASN A 138 30.20 -41.95 36.23
CA ASN A 138 30.73 -43.27 35.88
C ASN A 138 29.80 -44.43 36.28
N SER A 139 28.66 -44.13 36.92
CA SER A 139 27.70 -45.15 37.33
C SER A 139 26.76 -45.57 36.20
N GLU A 140 26.56 -44.69 35.21
CA GLU A 140 25.69 -44.93 34.06
C GLU A 140 26.44 -44.81 32.74
N VAL A 141 26.20 -45.76 31.84
CA VAL A 141 26.72 -45.76 30.46
C VAL A 141 25.56 -46.09 29.54
N PHE A 142 25.15 -45.13 28.72
CA PHE A 142 23.92 -45.21 27.90
C PHE A 142 24.10 -46.09 26.67
N ASP A 143 25.28 -46.02 26.07
CA ASP A 143 25.68 -46.85 24.95
C ASP A 143 27.19 -47.08 24.97
N SER A 144 27.66 -48.17 24.36
CA SER A 144 29.07 -48.59 24.39
C SER A 144 29.53 -49.17 23.05
N GLY A 145 30.83 -49.43 22.89
CA GLY A 145 31.38 -49.96 21.63
C GLY A 145 31.42 -48.93 20.50
N LEU A 146 31.41 -47.65 20.86
CA LEU A 146 31.41 -46.50 19.96
C LEU A 146 32.84 -46.10 19.54
N ASN A 147 33.71 -47.05 19.21
CA ASN A 147 35.09 -46.76 18.78
C ASN A 147 35.05 -45.70 17.67
N VAL A 148 35.73 -44.57 17.92
CA VAL A 148 35.53 -43.33 17.18
C VAL A 148 36.84 -42.90 16.49
N GLY A 149 36.72 -42.46 15.24
CA GLY A 149 37.65 -41.53 14.61
C GLY A 149 37.12 -40.13 14.87
N PRO A 150 36.13 -39.66 14.09
CA PRO A 150 35.39 -38.42 14.35
C PRO A 150 33.97 -38.66 14.92
N ALA A 151 33.47 -37.72 15.71
CA ALA A 151 32.09 -37.68 16.20
C ALA A 151 31.57 -36.25 16.32
N SER A 152 30.25 -36.13 16.47
CA SER A 152 29.57 -34.90 16.88
C SER A 152 28.26 -35.25 17.60
N ILE A 153 27.78 -34.32 18.42
CA ILE A 153 26.59 -34.48 19.26
C ILE A 153 25.86 -33.15 19.36
N THR A 154 24.53 -33.19 19.41
CA THR A 154 23.68 -32.03 19.71
C THR A 154 22.51 -32.46 20.59
N VAL A 155 21.87 -31.49 21.26
CA VAL A 155 20.77 -31.68 22.22
C VAL A 155 19.53 -30.94 21.73
N GLY A 156 18.34 -31.45 22.05
CA GLY A 156 17.05 -30.85 21.68
C GLY A 156 15.89 -31.61 22.29
N ASP A 157 14.69 -31.03 22.28
CA ASP A 157 13.45 -31.74 22.65
C ASP A 157 12.77 -32.21 21.35
N TYR A 158 13.36 -33.22 20.71
CA TYR A 158 12.97 -33.64 19.36
C TYR A 158 11.58 -34.26 19.30
N ASN A 159 11.02 -34.70 20.43
CA ASN A 159 9.70 -35.31 20.52
C ASN A 159 8.65 -34.42 21.22
N LYS A 160 9.07 -33.23 21.71
CA LYS A 160 8.29 -32.24 22.47
C LYS A 160 7.59 -32.81 23.69
N ASP A 161 8.23 -33.72 24.42
CA ASP A 161 7.71 -34.25 25.68
C ASP A 161 8.15 -33.43 26.91
N GLY A 162 8.95 -32.39 26.70
CA GLY A 162 9.48 -31.52 27.74
C GLY A 162 10.74 -32.05 28.42
N LEU A 163 11.34 -33.13 27.89
CA LEU A 163 12.61 -33.68 28.33
C LEU A 163 13.66 -33.51 27.24
N LEU A 164 14.90 -33.22 27.64
CA LEU A 164 16.00 -33.10 26.67
C LEU A 164 16.43 -34.48 26.17
N ASP A 165 16.45 -34.61 24.84
CA ASP A 165 16.99 -35.70 24.06
C ASP A 165 18.37 -35.32 23.48
N PHE A 166 19.06 -36.26 22.84
CA PHE A 166 20.28 -35.91 22.10
C PHE A 166 20.45 -36.72 20.82
N PHE A 167 21.03 -36.08 19.80
CA PHE A 167 21.42 -36.71 18.56
C PHE A 167 22.93 -36.88 18.50
N PHE A 168 23.38 -38.11 18.30
CA PHE A 168 24.79 -38.44 18.22
C PHE A 168 25.12 -39.15 16.91
N TYR A 169 26.16 -38.67 16.24
CA TYR A 169 26.67 -39.34 15.05
C TYR A 169 28.20 -39.39 15.00
N LYS A 170 28.74 -40.45 14.41
CA LYS A 170 30.18 -40.70 14.37
C LYS A 170 30.61 -41.62 13.25
N ASN A 171 31.92 -41.60 12.98
CA ASN A 171 32.60 -42.56 12.13
C ASN A 171 33.76 -43.22 12.89
N GLY A 172 34.24 -44.35 12.42
CA GLY A 172 35.29 -45.15 13.05
C GLY A 172 36.71 -44.78 12.60
N ASN A 173 36.83 -44.03 11.49
CA ASN A 173 38.08 -43.50 10.97
C ASN A 173 37.84 -42.06 10.48
N ASP A 174 38.86 -41.20 10.50
CA ASP A 174 38.82 -39.86 9.90
C ASP A 174 38.87 -39.94 8.38
N ALA A 175 37.78 -40.44 7.79
CA ALA A 175 37.64 -40.54 6.36
C ALA A 175 36.20 -40.39 5.85
N PHE A 176 36.03 -40.07 4.57
CA PHE A 176 34.74 -40.08 3.85
C PHE A 176 34.32 -41.52 3.57
N SER A 177 34.05 -42.27 4.64
CA SER A 177 33.70 -43.69 4.64
C SER A 177 32.67 -44.00 5.70
N TYR A 178 32.06 -45.19 5.66
CA TYR A 178 31.10 -45.66 6.64
C TYR A 178 31.68 -46.77 7.52
N SER A 179 32.78 -46.49 8.22
CA SER A 179 33.48 -47.45 9.07
C SER A 179 32.91 -47.39 10.49
N ASN A 180 32.24 -48.42 11.00
CA ASN A 180 31.58 -48.36 12.32
C ASN A 180 30.71 -47.08 12.48
N PHE A 181 30.02 -46.69 11.40
CA PHE A 181 29.24 -45.47 11.34
C PHE A 181 27.96 -45.60 12.16
N VAL A 182 27.64 -44.59 12.95
CA VAL A 182 26.43 -44.52 13.75
C VAL A 182 25.84 -43.12 13.59
N ALA A 183 24.55 -43.03 13.34
CA ALA A 183 23.76 -41.81 13.50
C ALA A 183 22.46 -42.20 14.23
N CYS A 184 22.24 -41.68 15.44
CA CYS A 184 21.13 -42.09 16.28
C CYS A 184 20.65 -40.93 17.16
N MET A 185 19.34 -40.78 17.24
CA MET A 185 18.64 -39.95 18.20
C MET A 185 18.30 -40.79 19.43
N TYR A 186 18.77 -40.39 20.60
CA TYR A 186 18.56 -41.05 21.88
C TYR A 186 17.49 -40.29 22.63
N ILE A 187 16.38 -40.97 22.91
CA ILE A 187 15.22 -40.36 23.56
C ILE A 187 15.31 -40.57 25.06
N ASN A 188 15.12 -39.51 25.82
CA ASN A 188 15.01 -39.54 27.27
C ASN A 188 13.67 -40.16 27.66
N GLN A 189 13.71 -41.15 28.55
CA GLN A 189 12.54 -41.90 29.00
C GLN A 189 12.39 -41.84 30.52
N GLY A 190 13.16 -40.94 31.15
CA GLY A 190 13.19 -40.71 32.58
C GLY A 190 12.22 -39.62 32.99
N THR A 191 12.70 -38.74 33.86
CA THR A 191 12.04 -37.51 34.29
C THR A 191 13.01 -36.36 34.12
N ALA A 192 12.50 -35.13 34.23
CA ALA A 192 13.31 -33.92 34.12
C ALA A 192 14.44 -33.85 35.17
N ASP A 193 14.32 -34.58 36.28
CA ASP A 193 15.29 -34.65 37.37
C ASP A 193 16.11 -35.94 37.43
N ASN A 194 15.83 -36.88 36.53
CA ASN A 194 16.53 -38.16 36.47
C ASN A 194 16.42 -38.74 35.04
N PRO A 195 17.30 -38.34 34.12
CA PRO A 195 17.23 -38.74 32.73
C PRO A 195 17.54 -40.23 32.58
N VAL A 196 16.88 -40.91 31.64
CA VAL A 196 17.09 -42.35 31.40
C VAL A 196 17.19 -42.61 29.90
N PHE A 197 18.39 -42.98 29.45
CA PHE A 197 18.66 -43.32 28.05
C PHE A 197 18.94 -44.82 27.85
N TYR A 198 18.67 -45.30 26.65
CA TYR A 198 18.91 -46.69 26.24
C TYR A 198 19.85 -46.75 25.04
N GLY A 199 20.52 -47.88 24.82
CA GLY A 199 21.45 -48.04 23.70
C GLY A 199 20.76 -47.96 22.33
N ARG A 200 21.51 -47.58 21.27
CA ARG A 200 21.04 -47.30 19.90
C ARG A 200 20.21 -48.36 19.17
N ASN A 201 20.21 -49.60 19.68
CA ASN A 201 19.43 -50.70 19.10
C ASN A 201 18.06 -50.87 19.78
N ASP A 202 17.76 -50.08 20.80
CA ASP A 202 16.47 -50.06 21.47
C ASP A 202 15.43 -49.35 20.58
N SER A 203 14.20 -49.88 20.56
CA SER A 203 13.12 -49.37 19.71
C SER A 203 12.59 -48.00 20.13
N ARG A 204 12.98 -47.49 21.31
CA ARG A 204 12.62 -46.15 21.78
C ARG A 204 13.45 -45.05 21.14
N ASN A 205 14.61 -45.40 20.58
CA ASN A 205 15.50 -44.49 19.88
C ASN A 205 15.23 -44.54 18.37
N VAL A 206 15.61 -43.47 17.66
CA VAL A 206 15.48 -43.39 16.20
C VAL A 206 16.85 -43.49 15.54
N ASN A 207 17.06 -44.52 14.72
CA ASN A 207 18.37 -44.84 14.14
C ASN A 207 18.50 -44.36 12.69
N PHE A 208 19.18 -43.24 12.50
CA PHE A 208 19.39 -42.56 11.21
C PHE A 208 20.54 -43.10 10.37
N THR A 209 21.27 -44.12 10.85
CA THR A 209 22.47 -44.67 10.18
C THR A 209 22.21 -45.01 8.71
N ASN A 210 21.08 -45.66 8.40
CA ASN A 210 20.72 -45.99 7.01
C ASN A 210 20.30 -44.77 6.19
N ALA A 211 19.63 -43.80 6.80
CA ALA A 211 19.21 -42.57 6.12
C ALA A 211 20.43 -41.71 5.75
N PHE A 212 21.35 -41.52 6.68
CA PHE A 212 22.60 -40.77 6.47
C PHE A 212 23.50 -41.44 5.42
N THR A 213 23.64 -42.77 5.48
CA THR A 213 24.40 -43.52 4.45
C THR A 213 23.77 -43.45 3.07
N THR A 214 22.43 -43.41 2.99
CA THR A 214 21.71 -43.25 1.71
C THR A 214 21.84 -41.84 1.15
N ALA A 215 21.78 -40.82 2.01
CA ALA A 215 21.93 -39.42 1.63
C ALA A 215 23.38 -39.02 1.30
N GLY A 216 24.36 -39.86 1.65
CA GLY A 216 25.77 -39.56 1.42
C GLY A 216 26.38 -38.64 2.48
N ILE A 217 25.83 -38.61 3.71
CA ILE A 217 26.32 -37.79 4.82
C ILE A 217 27.47 -38.53 5.52
N TYR A 218 28.61 -37.89 5.70
CA TYR A 218 29.81 -38.44 6.34
C TYR A 218 30.24 -37.62 7.56
N CYS A 219 30.77 -38.30 8.58
CA CYS A 219 31.53 -37.66 9.66
C CYS A 219 33.02 -37.76 9.34
N ASN A 220 33.73 -36.63 9.26
CA ASN A 220 35.14 -36.57 8.92
C ASN A 220 35.79 -35.40 9.65
N TRP A 221 36.73 -35.71 10.56
CA TRP A 221 37.26 -34.82 11.60
C TRP A 221 36.27 -34.58 12.75
N ALA A 222 36.77 -34.40 13.98
CA ALA A 222 35.94 -34.05 15.12
C ALA A 222 35.72 -32.54 15.18
N ALA A 223 34.45 -32.14 15.23
CA ALA A 223 34.01 -30.75 15.15
C ALA A 223 32.50 -30.65 15.46
N ASN A 224 31.98 -29.42 15.56
CA ASN A 224 30.55 -29.09 15.67
C ASN A 224 29.79 -29.34 14.34
N HIS A 225 29.79 -30.58 13.85
CA HIS A 225 29.10 -30.97 12.61
C HIS A 225 27.57 -30.93 12.69
N LEU A 226 26.99 -30.86 13.89
CA LEU A 226 25.56 -30.86 14.14
C LEU A 226 25.15 -29.56 14.81
N ASP A 227 23.95 -29.08 14.48
CA ASP A 227 23.28 -27.97 15.16
C ASP A 227 21.78 -28.27 15.24
N THR A 228 21.18 -28.08 16.40
CA THR A 228 19.72 -28.24 16.60
C THR A 228 19.06 -26.89 16.41
N VAL A 229 18.05 -26.80 15.55
CA VAL A 229 17.37 -25.54 15.26
C VAL A 229 15.98 -25.79 14.69
N ASP A 230 15.03 -24.90 14.95
CA ASP A 230 13.73 -24.83 14.27
C ASP A 230 13.88 -23.92 13.03
N ILE A 231 14.42 -24.47 11.93
CA ILE A 231 14.85 -23.66 10.77
C ILE A 231 13.67 -23.23 9.90
N ASP A 232 12.58 -23.98 9.90
CA ASP A 232 11.35 -23.69 9.15
C ASP A 232 10.22 -23.08 10.00
N GLN A 233 10.49 -22.85 11.29
CA GLN A 233 9.62 -22.18 12.26
C GLN A 233 8.27 -22.87 12.45
N ASP A 234 8.23 -24.19 12.30
CA ASP A 234 7.03 -24.97 12.55
C ASP A 234 6.84 -25.32 14.03
N GLY A 235 7.85 -25.02 14.85
CA GLY A 235 7.88 -25.21 16.29
C GLY A 235 8.54 -26.52 16.72
N ASP A 236 8.99 -27.36 15.79
CA ASP A 236 9.69 -28.62 16.04
C ASP A 236 11.21 -28.49 15.85
N ASP A 237 12.00 -29.19 16.68
CA ASP A 237 13.46 -29.08 16.61
C ASP A 237 13.99 -29.93 15.44
N ASP A 238 14.61 -29.30 14.43
CA ASP A 238 15.34 -29.94 13.34
C ASP A 238 16.83 -30.09 13.64
N ILE A 239 17.54 -30.77 12.72
CA ILE A 239 18.99 -30.94 12.82
C ILE A 239 19.67 -30.52 11.51
N LEU A 240 20.58 -29.56 11.59
CA LEU A 240 21.53 -29.23 10.55
C LEU A 240 22.76 -30.12 10.63
N VAL A 241 23.27 -30.55 9.48
CA VAL A 241 24.46 -31.42 9.40
C VAL A 241 25.45 -30.91 8.35
N ALA A 242 26.65 -30.52 8.79
CA ALA A 242 27.78 -30.20 7.92
C ALA A 242 28.47 -31.47 7.42
N SER A 243 28.61 -31.64 6.11
CA SER A 243 29.39 -32.74 5.54
C SER A 243 29.89 -32.44 4.13
N GLN A 244 31.16 -32.76 3.86
CA GLN A 244 31.79 -32.52 2.55
C GLN A 244 31.73 -31.03 2.15
N ASP A 245 31.21 -30.68 0.98
CA ASP A 245 31.00 -29.31 0.53
C ASP A 245 29.54 -28.83 0.77
N LYS A 246 28.79 -29.51 1.65
CA LYS A 246 27.34 -29.38 1.79
C LYS A 246 26.89 -29.17 3.23
N ILE A 247 25.67 -28.64 3.34
CA ILE A 247 24.88 -28.60 4.55
C ILE A 247 23.58 -29.36 4.29
N PHE A 248 23.23 -30.28 5.17
CA PHE A 248 22.01 -31.07 5.11
C PHE A 248 21.05 -30.65 6.22
N LEU A 249 19.76 -30.78 5.96
CA LEU A 249 18.67 -30.61 6.92
C LEU A 249 17.98 -31.96 7.14
N ILE A 250 17.81 -32.30 8.41
CA ILE A 250 17.03 -33.45 8.88
C ILE A 250 15.73 -32.89 9.47
N ASN A 251 14.69 -32.78 8.64
CA ASN A 251 13.40 -32.17 9.00
C ASN A 251 12.63 -33.10 9.95
N ASN A 252 12.22 -32.57 11.08
CA ASN A 252 11.37 -33.23 12.06
C ASN A 252 9.93 -33.28 11.52
N PRO A 253 9.27 -34.46 11.49
CA PRO A 253 7.88 -34.58 11.08
C PRO A 253 6.88 -34.18 12.17
N GLY A 254 7.39 -33.71 13.31
CA GLY A 254 6.64 -33.24 14.47
C GLY A 254 6.16 -34.33 15.43
N VAL A 255 5.53 -33.86 16.50
CA VAL A 255 5.23 -34.61 17.74
C VAL A 255 4.47 -35.92 17.57
N THR A 256 3.74 -36.11 16.48
CA THR A 256 2.97 -37.34 16.25
C THR A 256 3.74 -38.42 15.49
N ASP A 257 4.65 -38.03 14.60
CA ASP A 257 5.27 -38.91 13.60
C ASP A 257 6.79 -39.07 13.82
N TRP A 258 7.38 -38.40 14.82
CA TRP A 258 8.83 -38.42 15.12
C TRP A 258 9.43 -39.84 15.27
N HIS A 259 8.66 -40.84 15.68
CA HIS A 259 9.13 -42.22 15.86
C HIS A 259 9.22 -43.01 14.54
N ASP A 260 8.60 -42.52 13.45
CA ASP A 260 8.65 -43.14 12.12
C ASP A 260 9.72 -42.47 11.25
N ILE A 261 10.89 -43.11 11.15
CA ILE A 261 12.01 -42.61 10.34
C ILE A 261 11.65 -42.35 8.87
N SER A 262 10.59 -42.96 8.32
CA SER A 262 10.18 -42.70 6.94
C SER A 262 9.49 -41.34 6.74
N LYS A 263 9.14 -40.67 7.84
CA LYS A 263 8.54 -39.33 7.87
C LYS A 263 9.58 -38.22 7.97
N TRP A 264 10.74 -38.53 8.53
CA TRP A 264 11.87 -37.61 8.56
C TRP A 264 12.41 -37.38 7.16
N GLU A 265 12.56 -36.11 6.78
CA GLU A 265 13.14 -35.74 5.50
C GLU A 265 14.63 -35.45 5.67
N VAL A 266 15.49 -36.19 4.97
CA VAL A 266 16.94 -35.97 4.95
C VAL A 266 17.32 -35.39 3.59
N LYS A 267 17.58 -34.07 3.54
CA LYS A 267 17.82 -33.33 2.29
C LYS A 267 19.01 -32.38 2.40
N GLU A 268 19.61 -32.02 1.26
CA GLU A 268 20.58 -30.93 1.17
C GLU A 268 19.83 -29.59 1.22
N LEU A 269 20.35 -28.58 1.93
CA LEU A 269 19.77 -27.24 1.91
C LEU A 269 19.79 -26.67 0.49
N LYS A 270 18.78 -25.85 0.18
CA LYS A 270 18.64 -25.23 -1.14
C LYS A 270 19.31 -23.85 -1.14
N TYR A 271 20.58 -23.80 -1.54
CA TYR A 271 21.33 -22.56 -1.71
C TYR A 271 21.74 -22.30 -3.17
N ASP A 272 22.06 -21.05 -3.47
CA ASP A 272 22.61 -20.64 -4.77
C ASP A 272 24.04 -21.15 -5.02
N ARG A 273 24.82 -21.40 -3.96
CA ARG A 273 26.19 -21.94 -4.03
C ARG A 273 26.56 -22.79 -2.80
N ARG A 274 27.25 -23.92 -3.02
CA ARG A 274 27.86 -24.75 -1.96
C ARG A 274 28.99 -24.03 -1.21
N THR A 275 29.43 -24.58 -0.08
CA THR A 275 30.35 -23.90 0.87
C THR A 275 31.67 -23.47 0.25
N GLY A 276 32.06 -24.07 -0.89
CA GLY A 276 33.34 -23.81 -1.55
C GLY A 276 34.50 -24.57 -0.93
N TYR A 277 34.30 -25.21 0.22
CA TYR A 277 35.28 -26.06 0.88
C TYR A 277 35.48 -27.35 0.08
N SER A 278 36.60 -27.43 -0.63
CA SER A 278 36.93 -28.59 -1.45
C SER A 278 37.01 -29.86 -0.60
N ALA A 279 36.31 -30.92 -0.99
CA ALA A 279 36.34 -32.23 -0.33
C ALA A 279 36.50 -33.37 -1.38
N PRO A 280 37.46 -34.30 -1.24
CA PRO A 280 37.61 -35.43 -2.16
C PRO A 280 36.52 -36.50 -2.00
N THR A 281 36.28 -37.25 -3.07
CA THR A 281 35.53 -38.51 -3.08
C THR A 281 36.34 -39.64 -2.42
N PRO A 282 35.79 -40.84 -2.12
CA PRO A 282 36.28 -41.79 -1.10
C PRO A 282 37.73 -42.33 -1.15
N ASP A 283 38.57 -41.93 -2.13
CA ASP A 283 39.85 -42.57 -2.45
C ASP A 283 41.13 -41.67 -2.35
N GLY A 284 41.19 -40.66 -1.46
CA GLY A 284 42.47 -40.06 -0.99
C GLY A 284 42.60 -38.53 -0.98
N TYR A 285 43.29 -37.99 0.04
CA TYR A 285 43.19 -36.61 0.57
C TYR A 285 44.16 -35.56 0.01
N GLU A 286 43.65 -34.31 -0.10
CA GLU A 286 44.36 -33.08 0.32
C GLU A 286 43.49 -32.21 1.28
N ASN A 287 42.14 -32.19 1.15
CA ASN A 287 41.22 -31.38 1.99
C ASN A 287 40.09 -32.20 2.67
N ARG A 288 39.40 -31.64 3.68
CA ARG A 288 38.43 -32.27 4.60
C ARG A 288 36.99 -31.74 4.52
N GLY A 289 36.73 -30.66 3.78
CA GLY A 289 35.40 -30.08 3.61
C GLY A 289 34.91 -29.30 4.84
N THR A 290 33.61 -29.04 4.90
CA THR A 290 32.88 -28.47 6.03
C THR A 290 32.93 -29.40 7.23
N SER A 291 33.28 -28.84 8.40
CA SER A 291 33.40 -29.57 9.67
C SER A 291 32.56 -28.97 10.80
N ALA A 292 32.17 -27.70 10.70
CA ALA A 292 31.34 -27.04 11.70
C ALA A 292 30.12 -26.36 11.05
N VAL A 293 28.97 -26.37 11.73
CA VAL A 293 27.75 -25.64 11.35
C VAL A 293 27.10 -25.06 12.60
N SER A 294 26.51 -23.88 12.47
CA SER A 294 25.61 -23.30 13.46
C SER A 294 24.63 -22.36 12.74
N SER A 295 23.61 -21.88 13.44
CA SER A 295 22.54 -21.10 12.86
C SER A 295 22.06 -19.99 13.79
N GLY A 296 21.41 -18.98 13.22
CA GLY A 296 20.85 -17.84 13.95
C GLY A 296 20.29 -16.81 12.99
N ASP A 297 19.37 -15.97 13.47
CA ASP A 297 18.83 -14.84 12.72
C ASP A 297 19.81 -13.66 12.81
N PHE A 298 20.80 -13.59 11.90
CA PHE A 298 21.91 -12.63 12.04
C PHE A 298 21.55 -11.23 11.54
N ASP A 299 20.59 -11.08 10.64
CA ASP A 299 20.12 -9.79 10.12
C ASP A 299 18.82 -9.28 10.76
N LEU A 300 18.16 -10.10 11.58
CA LEU A 300 16.92 -9.82 12.30
C LEU A 300 15.71 -9.65 11.39
N ASP A 301 15.69 -10.34 10.25
CA ASP A 301 14.54 -10.37 9.35
C ASP A 301 13.46 -11.38 9.79
N GLY A 302 13.81 -12.24 10.74
CA GLY A 302 12.95 -13.24 11.35
C GLY A 302 13.13 -14.64 10.78
N ASP A 303 14.00 -14.84 9.78
CA ASP A 303 14.31 -16.13 9.20
C ASP A 303 15.66 -16.66 9.73
N ILE A 304 15.81 -17.99 9.86
CA ILE A 304 17.04 -18.57 10.43
C ILE A 304 18.10 -18.74 9.34
N ASP A 305 19.23 -18.05 9.49
CA ASP A 305 20.40 -18.19 8.64
C ASP A 305 21.33 -19.32 9.10
N VAL A 306 22.28 -19.69 8.24
CA VAL A 306 23.27 -20.74 8.52
C VAL A 306 24.69 -20.22 8.31
N VAL A 307 25.58 -20.57 9.24
CA VAL A 307 27.03 -20.35 9.11
C VAL A 307 27.78 -21.66 9.24
N ALA A 308 28.79 -21.86 8.40
CA ALA A 308 29.58 -23.08 8.39
C ALA A 308 31.09 -22.80 8.32
N GLY A 309 31.86 -23.69 8.94
CA GLY A 309 33.31 -23.63 9.03
C GLY A 309 33.99 -24.91 8.55
N SER A 310 35.30 -24.84 8.33
CA SER A 310 36.13 -25.97 7.91
C SER A 310 37.42 -26.02 8.72
N VAL A 311 37.82 -27.23 9.11
CA VAL A 311 39.10 -27.54 9.76
C VAL A 311 40.31 -27.26 8.86
N ASN A 312 40.12 -27.13 7.55
CA ASN A 312 41.18 -26.69 6.65
C ASN A 312 41.43 -25.18 6.78
N ASP A 313 42.61 -24.75 6.34
CA ASP A 313 43.06 -23.34 6.33
C ASP A 313 42.29 -22.47 5.31
N TRP A 314 40.96 -22.36 5.47
CA TRP A 314 40.11 -21.48 4.68
C TRP A 314 40.01 -20.10 5.37
N PRO A 315 40.19 -18.99 4.63
CA PRO A 315 40.23 -17.65 5.20
C PRO A 315 38.84 -17.04 5.44
N TYR A 316 37.78 -17.86 5.49
CA TYR A 316 36.40 -17.39 5.65
C TYR A 316 35.48 -18.47 6.27
N LEU A 317 34.38 -18.02 6.87
CA LEU A 317 33.19 -18.84 7.15
C LEU A 317 32.21 -18.75 5.98
N ALA A 318 31.61 -19.87 5.61
CA ALA A 318 30.54 -19.92 4.62
C ALA A 318 29.23 -19.47 5.29
N TYR A 319 28.67 -18.36 4.83
CA TYR A 319 27.45 -17.76 5.38
C TYR A 319 26.30 -17.89 4.38
N TYR A 320 25.13 -18.25 4.88
CA TYR A 320 23.93 -18.56 4.11
C TYR A 320 22.76 -17.76 4.66
N LEU A 321 22.36 -16.73 3.93
CA LEU A 321 21.21 -15.89 4.26
C LEU A 321 19.91 -16.56 3.80
N ASN A 322 18.96 -16.79 4.71
CA ASN A 322 17.65 -17.37 4.39
C ASN A 322 16.70 -16.29 3.85
N ASP A 323 15.89 -16.62 2.84
CA ASP A 323 14.93 -15.66 2.22
C ASP A 323 13.48 -15.84 2.70
N GLY A 324 13.26 -16.63 3.75
CA GLY A 324 11.94 -16.96 4.31
C GLY A 324 11.11 -17.92 3.46
N THR A 325 11.65 -18.38 2.33
CA THR A 325 10.99 -19.35 1.44
C THR A 325 11.71 -20.69 1.38
N GLY A 326 12.74 -20.86 2.23
CA GLY A 326 13.61 -22.04 2.26
C GLY A 326 14.68 -22.04 1.16
N ASN A 327 15.01 -20.88 0.57
CA ASN A 327 16.22 -20.72 -0.24
C ASN A 327 17.26 -19.90 0.52
N PHE A 328 18.53 -20.21 0.25
CA PHE A 328 19.66 -19.58 0.92
C PHE A 328 20.63 -18.92 -0.07
N SER A 329 21.10 -17.71 0.24
CA SER A 329 22.08 -16.97 -0.57
C SER A 329 23.45 -17.01 0.10
N PHE A 330 24.48 -17.42 -0.65
CA PHE A 330 25.84 -17.60 -0.12
C PHE A 330 26.64 -16.30 -0.07
N SER A 331 27.33 -16.07 1.05
CA SER A 331 28.37 -15.06 1.22
C SER A 331 29.56 -15.62 2.04
N GLU A 332 30.68 -14.90 2.05
CA GLU A 332 31.89 -15.27 2.80
C GLU A 332 32.10 -14.26 3.95
N ILE A 333 32.18 -14.74 5.20
CA ILE A 333 32.61 -13.90 6.34
C ILE A 333 34.13 -14.05 6.49
N PRO A 334 34.94 -13.03 6.18
CA PRO A 334 36.40 -13.18 6.15
C PRO A 334 36.98 -13.31 7.56
N ILE A 335 37.85 -14.30 7.78
CA ILE A 335 38.68 -14.42 8.98
C ILE A 335 39.96 -13.61 8.75
N PRO A 336 40.13 -12.43 9.38
CA PRO A 336 41.14 -11.45 8.97
C PRO A 336 42.57 -11.82 9.40
N ILE A 337 42.74 -12.82 10.28
CA ILE A 337 44.03 -13.26 10.80
C ILE A 337 44.34 -14.67 10.23
N ALA A 338 45.36 -14.77 9.38
CA ALA A 338 45.66 -15.99 8.63
C ALA A 338 46.06 -17.20 9.52
N ASN A 339 46.57 -16.98 10.73
CA ASN A 339 46.97 -18.06 11.64
C ASN A 339 45.87 -18.49 12.61
N VAL A 340 44.62 -18.04 12.43
CA VAL A 340 43.44 -18.42 13.23
C VAL A 340 42.27 -18.89 12.36
N THR A 341 42.59 -19.47 11.22
CA THR A 341 41.71 -20.25 10.33
C THR A 341 41.68 -21.73 10.77
N GLY A 342 40.80 -22.54 10.17
CA GLY A 342 40.65 -23.97 10.53
C GLY A 342 39.57 -24.19 11.59
N THR A 343 38.39 -23.61 11.38
CA THR A 343 37.25 -23.63 12.30
C THR A 343 36.70 -25.05 12.52
N VAL A 344 36.81 -25.53 13.75
CA VAL A 344 36.32 -26.84 14.23
C VAL A 344 35.22 -26.69 15.27
N ALA A 345 35.29 -25.63 16.05
CA ALA A 345 34.25 -25.21 16.96
C ALA A 345 33.54 -23.99 16.41
N LEU A 346 32.21 -24.04 16.36
CA LEU A 346 31.36 -22.95 15.89
C LEU A 346 30.07 -22.98 16.70
N THR A 347 29.71 -21.86 17.33
CA THR A 347 28.44 -21.71 18.05
C THR A 347 27.95 -20.28 17.91
N VAL A 348 26.63 -20.12 17.95
CA VAL A 348 25.95 -18.85 17.71
C VAL A 348 25.02 -18.55 18.86
N THR A 349 25.17 -17.36 19.44
CA THR A 349 24.23 -16.78 20.41
C THR A 349 24.56 -15.31 20.59
N ASP A 350 23.69 -14.57 21.24
CA ASP A 350 23.93 -13.16 21.57
C ASP A 350 24.82 -13.04 22.82
N PHE A 351 26.14 -13.17 22.63
CA PHE A 351 27.12 -13.05 23.72
C PHE A 351 27.18 -11.63 24.30
N LYS A 352 26.63 -10.61 23.63
CA LYS A 352 26.64 -9.22 24.12
C LYS A 352 25.34 -8.80 24.79
N LYS A 353 24.27 -9.58 24.68
CA LYS A 353 22.91 -9.23 25.09
C LYS A 353 22.42 -7.93 24.43
N ASP A 354 22.72 -7.75 23.14
CA ASP A 354 22.26 -6.61 22.35
C ASP A 354 21.17 -6.93 21.31
N GLY A 355 20.61 -8.14 21.40
CA GLY A 355 19.55 -8.68 20.55
C GLY A 355 20.06 -9.19 19.20
N ARG A 356 21.38 -9.29 18.99
CA ARG A 356 21.96 -9.73 17.72
C ARG A 356 22.84 -10.95 17.93
N PRO A 357 22.57 -12.09 17.25
CA PRO A 357 23.43 -13.26 17.36
C PRO A 357 24.86 -12.97 16.91
N ASP A 358 25.82 -13.36 17.73
CA ASP A 358 27.25 -13.31 17.46
C ASP A 358 27.76 -14.72 17.11
N ILE A 359 28.90 -14.79 16.41
CA ILE A 359 29.50 -16.07 16.02
C ILE A 359 30.78 -16.28 16.82
N PHE A 360 30.80 -17.30 17.68
CA PHE A 360 32.02 -17.75 18.33
C PHE A 360 32.67 -18.87 17.53
N GLY A 361 34.00 -18.86 17.42
CA GLY A 361 34.73 -19.96 16.81
C GLY A 361 36.09 -20.25 17.43
N ALA A 362 36.53 -21.50 17.26
CA ALA A 362 37.87 -21.94 17.63
C ALA A 362 38.47 -22.89 16.59
N THR A 363 39.80 -22.94 16.58
CA THR A 363 40.57 -23.56 15.50
C THR A 363 41.31 -24.82 15.92
N ASP A 364 41.55 -25.67 14.93
CA ASP A 364 42.40 -26.86 15.03
C ASP A 364 43.88 -26.53 14.86
N ALA A 365 44.76 -27.33 15.49
CA ALA A 365 46.21 -27.14 15.39
C ALA A 365 46.90 -27.98 14.29
N TRP A 366 46.29 -29.06 13.83
CA TRP A 366 46.97 -30.06 13.00
C TRP A 366 46.67 -29.88 11.51
N CYS A 367 45.42 -29.62 11.13
CA CYS A 367 44.99 -29.65 9.73
C CYS A 367 45.27 -28.34 8.98
N ALA A 368 45.11 -27.19 9.64
CA ALA A 368 45.41 -25.87 9.05
C ALA A 368 46.89 -25.46 9.19
N GLY A 369 47.70 -26.19 9.96
CA GLY A 369 49.10 -25.85 10.25
C GLY A 369 49.28 -24.68 11.22
N ASN A 370 48.21 -24.29 11.91
CA ASN A 370 48.16 -23.23 12.92
C ASN A 370 48.16 -23.83 14.34
N GLN A 371 48.10 -23.03 15.40
CA GLN A 371 47.81 -23.55 16.75
C GLN A 371 46.32 -23.31 17.06
N ALA A 372 45.76 -23.91 18.11
CA ALA A 372 44.37 -23.64 18.47
C ALA A 372 44.22 -22.24 19.07
N HIS A 373 43.43 -21.42 18.38
CA HIS A 373 43.05 -20.06 18.78
C HIS A 373 41.53 -19.98 18.89
N MET A 374 41.07 -18.90 19.51
CA MET A 374 39.66 -18.59 19.64
C MET A 374 39.40 -17.16 19.17
N TRP A 375 38.20 -16.95 18.65
CA TRP A 375 37.75 -15.65 18.18
C TRP A 375 36.23 -15.56 18.25
N ILE A 376 35.74 -14.34 18.16
CA ILE A 376 34.33 -14.03 18.03
C ILE A 376 34.14 -13.01 16.91
N PHE A 377 33.12 -13.21 16.08
CA PHE A 377 32.56 -12.16 15.25
C PHE A 377 31.37 -11.55 15.99
N LYS A 378 31.56 -10.31 16.45
CA LYS A 378 30.51 -9.52 17.07
C LYS A 378 29.65 -8.89 15.98
N ASN A 379 28.36 -9.20 15.96
CA ASN A 379 27.40 -8.59 15.06
C ASN A 379 27.18 -7.12 15.46
N GLN A 380 27.44 -6.17 14.56
CA GLN A 380 27.27 -4.72 14.80
C GLN A 380 25.99 -4.18 14.14
N GLY A 381 25.11 -5.06 13.66
CA GLY A 381 23.94 -4.73 12.86
C GLY A 381 24.24 -4.57 11.38
N LEU A 382 23.24 -4.16 10.62
CA LEU A 382 23.35 -4.01 9.17
C LEU A 382 24.10 -2.73 8.79
N VAL A 383 24.95 -2.84 7.79
CA VAL A 383 25.61 -1.70 7.16
C VAL A 383 25.39 -1.75 5.65
N ASP A 384 25.17 -0.57 5.08
CA ASP A 384 25.12 -0.40 3.63
C ASP A 384 26.53 -0.58 3.05
N VAL A 385 26.72 -1.65 2.27
CA VAL A 385 27.95 -1.94 1.55
C VAL A 385 27.74 -1.60 0.08
N THR A 386 28.48 -0.60 -0.39
CA THR A 386 28.54 -0.27 -1.81
C THR A 386 29.70 -1.02 -2.47
N THR A 387 29.39 -2.07 -3.22
CA THR A 387 30.35 -2.74 -4.10
C THR A 387 30.25 -2.21 -5.53
N THR A 388 31.16 -2.62 -6.42
CA THR A 388 31.03 -2.39 -7.85
C THR A 388 30.68 -3.72 -8.50
N ASP A 389 29.55 -3.78 -9.17
CA ASP A 389 29.15 -4.96 -9.92
C ASP A 389 30.25 -5.28 -10.96
N PRO A 390 30.84 -6.49 -10.90
CA PRO A 390 31.97 -6.86 -11.76
C PRO A 390 31.58 -7.05 -13.24
N GLU A 391 30.30 -7.23 -13.55
CA GLU A 391 29.79 -7.33 -14.93
C GLU A 391 29.44 -5.97 -15.52
N THR A 392 28.91 -5.04 -14.72
CA THR A 392 28.43 -3.74 -15.20
C THR A 392 29.36 -2.56 -14.89
N GLY A 393 30.22 -2.68 -13.88
CA GLY A 393 31.12 -1.62 -13.43
C GLY A 393 30.42 -0.51 -12.62
N GLU A 394 29.15 -0.68 -12.29
CA GLU A 394 28.33 0.28 -11.54
C GLU A 394 28.35 -0.01 -10.03
N PRO A 395 28.24 1.03 -9.17
CA PRO A 395 28.15 0.84 -7.74
C PRO A 395 26.77 0.26 -7.35
N VAL A 396 26.77 -0.87 -6.64
CA VAL A 396 25.59 -1.54 -6.08
C VAL A 396 25.69 -1.47 -4.56
N THR A 397 24.68 -0.91 -3.91
CA THR A 397 24.60 -0.86 -2.43
C THR A 397 23.59 -1.87 -1.93
N TYR A 398 24.00 -2.72 -1.00
CA TYR A 398 23.16 -3.73 -0.36
C TYR A 398 23.50 -3.77 1.13
N GLN A 399 22.61 -4.29 1.96
CA GLN A 399 22.85 -4.40 3.39
C GLN A 399 23.56 -5.72 3.68
N GLU A 400 24.68 -5.65 4.39
CA GLU A 400 25.36 -6.81 4.94
C GLU A 400 25.44 -6.68 6.46
N VAL A 401 25.49 -7.82 7.15
CA VAL A 401 25.80 -7.84 8.58
C VAL A 401 27.22 -7.32 8.79
N ASN A 402 27.35 -6.26 9.59
CA ASN A 402 28.62 -5.65 9.92
C ASN A 402 29.33 -6.47 11.01
N TRP A 403 30.28 -7.29 10.60
CA TRP A 403 31.02 -8.17 11.50
C TRP A 403 32.25 -7.47 12.10
N ASN A 404 32.33 -7.45 13.43
CA ASN A 404 33.55 -7.05 14.15
C ASN A 404 34.30 -8.29 14.65
N PHE A 405 35.44 -8.59 14.04
CA PHE A 405 36.27 -9.71 14.46
C PHE A 405 37.14 -9.37 15.67
N LEU A 406 37.02 -10.15 16.73
CA LEU A 406 37.85 -10.10 17.92
C LEU A 406 38.50 -11.45 18.17
N CYS A 407 39.82 -11.46 18.20
CA CYS A 407 40.62 -12.64 18.50
C CYS A 407 40.98 -12.67 19.99
N LEU A 408 40.55 -13.73 20.67
CA LEU A 408 40.58 -13.81 22.13
C LEU A 408 41.99 -14.16 22.65
N ASN A 409 42.21 -14.01 23.96
CA ASN A 409 43.50 -14.26 24.62
C ASN A 409 44.68 -13.51 23.95
N ASN A 410 44.46 -12.29 23.45
CA ASN A 410 45.43 -11.51 22.68
C ASN A 410 46.02 -12.28 21.47
N CYS A 411 45.19 -13.08 20.80
CA CYS A 411 45.61 -13.99 19.74
C CYS A 411 46.75 -14.94 20.12
N GLN A 412 46.88 -15.27 21.40
CA GLN A 412 47.77 -16.33 21.82
C GLN A 412 47.01 -17.67 21.80
N PRO A 413 47.68 -18.76 21.39
CA PRO A 413 47.10 -20.09 21.46
C PRO A 413 46.63 -20.39 22.89
N ILE A 414 45.48 -21.05 23.01
CA ILE A 414 44.85 -21.35 24.30
C ILE A 414 45.31 -22.67 24.91
N ILE A 415 45.90 -23.55 24.09
CA ILE A 415 46.37 -24.86 24.49
C ILE A 415 47.86 -25.05 24.11
N PRO A 416 48.59 -25.97 24.78
CA PRO A 416 50.01 -26.17 24.51
C PRO A 416 50.30 -26.55 23.04
N PRO A 417 51.52 -26.30 22.53
CA PRO A 417 51.89 -26.72 21.17
C PRO A 417 51.69 -28.23 20.98
N SER A 418 51.05 -28.62 19.86
CA SER A 418 50.64 -29.98 19.45
C SER A 418 49.30 -30.51 19.99
N TYR A 419 48.53 -29.71 20.70
CA TYR A 419 47.16 -29.99 21.14
C TYR A 419 46.20 -29.22 20.21
N ASP A 420 44.99 -29.74 19.99
CA ASP A 420 43.93 -29.24 19.10
C ASP A 420 42.60 -29.01 19.84
N VAL A 421 41.59 -28.41 19.21
CA VAL A 421 40.23 -28.28 19.78
C VAL A 421 39.31 -29.21 18.99
N ASP A 422 38.58 -30.10 19.67
CA ASP A 422 37.69 -31.06 19.00
C ASP A 422 36.22 -30.58 18.96
N ILE A 423 35.76 -29.83 19.97
CA ILE A 423 34.37 -29.34 20.06
C ILE A 423 34.22 -28.13 20.98
N CYS A 424 33.13 -27.39 20.80
CA CYS A 424 32.63 -26.40 21.75
C CYS A 424 31.12 -26.58 22.00
N THR A 425 30.67 -26.27 23.21
CA THR A 425 29.25 -26.10 23.55
C THR A 425 29.07 -24.85 24.38
N MET A 426 27.97 -24.13 24.15
CA MET A 426 27.59 -22.94 24.93
C MET A 426 26.63 -23.32 26.07
N LEU A 427 26.74 -22.60 27.19
CA LEU A 427 25.88 -22.75 28.37
C LEU A 427 26.10 -21.60 29.34
N ASP A 428 25.08 -21.25 30.11
CA ASP A 428 25.19 -20.36 31.29
C ASP A 428 25.56 -21.22 32.50
N TYR A 429 26.86 -21.46 32.74
CA TYR A 429 27.29 -22.49 33.69
C TYR A 429 27.10 -22.09 35.16
N ASP A 430 27.01 -20.78 35.45
CA ASP A 430 26.94 -20.23 36.81
C ASP A 430 25.64 -19.44 37.11
N LEU A 431 24.75 -19.30 36.13
CA LEU A 431 23.47 -18.60 36.22
C LEU A 431 23.59 -17.09 36.43
N ASP A 432 24.66 -16.47 35.94
CA ASP A 432 24.77 -15.01 35.87
C ASP A 432 23.97 -14.42 34.69
N GLY A 433 23.47 -15.29 33.82
CA GLY A 433 22.61 -15.00 32.69
C GLY A 433 23.38 -14.80 31.39
N ASP A 434 24.72 -14.82 31.38
CA ASP A 434 25.55 -14.76 30.18
C ASP A 434 25.69 -16.16 29.57
N MET A 435 25.88 -16.23 28.26
CA MET A 435 26.31 -17.50 27.66
C MET A 435 27.83 -17.63 27.73
N ASP A 436 28.29 -18.70 28.37
CA ASP A 436 29.69 -19.13 28.44
C ASP A 436 29.97 -20.27 27.48
N LEU A 437 31.24 -20.70 27.42
CA LEU A 437 31.66 -21.76 26.51
C LEU A 437 32.52 -22.81 27.21
N VAL A 438 32.21 -24.07 26.95
CA VAL A 438 33.08 -25.21 27.28
C VAL A 438 33.72 -25.72 26.00
N LEU A 439 35.04 -25.82 26.00
CA LEU A 439 35.83 -26.40 24.91
C LEU A 439 36.56 -27.64 25.41
N ALA A 440 36.60 -28.69 24.62
CA ALA A 440 37.30 -29.93 24.97
C ALA A 440 38.28 -30.36 23.87
N ASP A 441 39.42 -30.90 24.31
CA ASP A 441 40.43 -31.59 23.50
C ASP A 441 40.60 -32.97 24.13
N ALA A 442 40.11 -34.00 23.45
CA ALA A 442 39.80 -35.23 24.14
C ALA A 442 40.80 -36.37 23.91
N ASN A 443 41.54 -36.32 22.81
CA ASN A 443 42.59 -37.28 22.53
C ASN A 443 43.95 -36.82 23.11
N HIS A 444 44.17 -35.49 23.31
CA HIS A 444 45.44 -34.94 23.79
C HIS A 444 45.35 -34.29 25.19
N SER A 445 44.41 -33.39 25.48
CA SER A 445 44.47 -32.57 26.71
C SER A 445 44.03 -33.27 28.01
N GLY A 446 43.11 -34.23 27.90
CA GLY A 446 42.57 -34.95 29.05
C GLY A 446 41.67 -34.12 29.97
N ASP A 447 41.28 -32.90 29.59
CA ASP A 447 40.39 -32.03 30.35
C ASP A 447 39.55 -31.08 29.45
N TYR A 448 39.18 -29.89 29.93
CA TYR A 448 38.40 -28.87 29.20
C TYR A 448 38.87 -27.45 29.54
N TYR A 449 38.45 -26.49 28.72
CA TYR A 449 38.60 -25.06 28.95
C TYR A 449 37.22 -24.43 29.12
N LEU A 450 37.10 -23.51 30.09
CA LEU A 450 35.88 -22.76 30.34
C LEU A 450 36.14 -21.29 30.01
N ILE A 451 35.30 -20.73 29.15
CA ILE A 451 35.42 -19.37 28.64
C ILE A 451 34.26 -18.58 29.23
N ILE A 452 34.60 -17.75 30.22
CA ILE A 452 33.62 -17.00 30.99
C ILE A 452 33.36 -15.67 30.29
N ASN A 453 32.13 -15.39 29.94
CA ASN A 453 31.72 -14.10 29.42
C ASN A 453 31.55 -13.09 30.57
N LYS A 454 31.90 -11.83 30.34
CA LYS A 454 31.76 -10.73 31.31
C LYS A 454 31.20 -9.50 30.62
N LEU A 455 30.07 -8.99 31.10
CA LEU A 455 29.45 -7.75 30.58
C LEU A 455 30.09 -6.48 31.20
N ALA A 456 30.43 -5.47 30.39
CA ALA A 456 31.09 -4.25 30.85
C ALA A 456 30.12 -3.13 31.26
N SER A 457 30.49 -2.32 32.28
CA SER A 457 29.65 -1.22 32.80
C SER A 457 29.77 0.10 32.00
N VAL A 458 29.81 0.02 30.67
CA VAL A 458 29.86 1.16 29.74
C VAL A 458 28.84 0.93 28.63
N TYR A 459 28.39 1.98 27.93
CA TYR A 459 27.28 1.88 26.98
C TYR A 459 27.74 1.69 25.54
N ALA A 460 26.95 0.98 24.74
CA ALA A 460 27.06 0.96 23.28
C ALA A 460 26.79 2.36 22.69
N LEU A 461 27.24 2.60 21.46
CA LEU A 461 27.08 3.92 20.80
C LEU A 461 25.72 4.11 20.13
N TYR A 462 24.93 3.05 19.99
CA TYR A 462 23.65 3.04 19.28
C TYR A 462 22.63 2.15 20.01
N GLY A 463 21.36 2.54 19.96
CA GLY A 463 20.25 1.71 20.43
C GLY A 463 18.91 2.22 19.91
N GLU A 464 17.96 1.31 19.71
CA GLU A 464 16.65 1.59 19.13
C GLU A 464 15.54 1.01 20.01
N ALA A 465 14.68 1.89 20.52
CA ALA A 465 13.45 1.53 21.22
C ALA A 465 12.26 1.59 20.28
N VAL A 466 11.42 0.56 20.30
CA VAL A 466 10.17 0.49 19.54
C VAL A 466 9.05 0.08 20.48
N SER A 467 7.90 0.76 20.38
CA SER A 467 6.72 0.36 21.14
C SER A 467 5.95 -0.75 20.43
N THR A 468 5.22 -1.53 21.22
CA THR A 468 4.07 -2.30 20.74
C THR A 468 2.96 -1.35 20.26
N ASN A 469 1.86 -1.91 19.75
CA ASN A 469 0.69 -1.11 19.41
C ASN A 469 0.09 -0.45 20.67
N VAL A 470 0.29 0.85 20.84
CA VAL A 470 -0.11 1.58 22.06
C VAL A 470 -1.62 1.80 22.16
N VAL A 471 -2.37 1.43 21.13
CA VAL A 471 -3.84 1.49 21.06
C VAL A 471 -4.46 0.12 20.81
N GLU A 472 -3.73 -0.97 21.07
CA GLU A 472 -4.22 -2.33 20.91
C GLU A 472 -5.54 -2.54 21.66
N GLY A 473 -6.52 -3.15 20.97
CA GLY A 473 -7.86 -3.39 21.51
C GLY A 473 -8.73 -2.14 21.71
N GLN A 474 -8.22 -0.92 21.45
CA GLN A 474 -9.00 0.32 21.55
C GLN A 474 -9.67 0.70 20.22
N LEU A 475 -9.00 0.47 19.10
CA LEU A 475 -9.47 0.83 17.77
C LEU A 475 -9.55 -0.43 16.89
N ASP A 476 -10.69 -0.63 16.21
CA ASP A 476 -10.78 -1.62 15.12
C ASP A 476 -10.17 -1.00 13.85
N PRO A 477 -9.06 -1.53 13.31
CA PRO A 477 -8.40 -0.99 12.11
C PRO A 477 -9.28 -1.00 10.85
N ARG A 478 -10.35 -1.81 10.82
CA ARG A 478 -11.33 -1.80 9.73
C ARG A 478 -12.29 -0.61 9.82
N GLN A 479 -12.46 -0.06 11.02
CA GLN A 479 -13.46 0.97 11.30
C GLN A 479 -12.87 2.32 11.66
N HIS A 480 -11.61 2.37 12.06
CA HIS A 480 -10.98 3.58 12.57
C HIS A 480 -9.61 3.76 11.94
N ALA A 481 -9.19 5.01 11.82
CA ALA A 481 -7.82 5.34 11.48
C ALA A 481 -7.38 6.57 12.26
N ILE A 482 -6.13 6.56 12.71
CA ILE A 482 -5.46 7.65 13.41
C ILE A 482 -4.93 8.61 12.37
N THR A 483 -5.36 9.87 12.44
CA THR A 483 -4.99 10.90 11.45
C THR A 483 -3.87 11.81 11.94
N LYS A 484 -3.74 11.98 13.26
CA LYS A 484 -2.72 12.84 13.86
C LYS A 484 -2.34 12.41 15.27
N ALA A 485 -1.12 12.72 15.67
CA ALA A 485 -0.59 12.47 17.01
C ALA A 485 0.34 13.60 17.47
N ARG A 486 0.56 13.74 18.77
CA ARG A 486 1.57 14.62 19.35
C ARG A 486 2.02 14.11 20.70
N ILE A 487 3.28 14.36 21.04
CA ILE A 487 3.84 14.02 22.34
C ILE A 487 3.62 15.20 23.29
N ILE A 488 2.63 15.10 24.18
CA ILE A 488 2.25 16.20 25.10
C ILE A 488 3.04 16.20 26.41
N ASN A 489 3.75 15.11 26.70
CA ASN A 489 4.68 15.01 27.81
C ASN A 489 5.77 14.02 27.44
N LEU A 490 7.02 14.43 27.47
CA LEU A 490 8.19 13.60 27.27
C LEU A 490 9.17 13.88 28.41
N ASN A 491 9.35 12.93 29.31
CA ASN A 491 10.35 13.02 30.37
C ASN A 491 11.61 12.27 29.94
N GLN A 492 12.57 13.01 29.39
CA GLN A 492 13.87 12.50 28.96
C GLN A 492 15.03 13.25 29.65
N GLY A 493 16.22 12.67 29.63
CA GLY A 493 17.44 13.26 30.17
C GLY A 493 18.68 12.52 29.68
N VAL A 494 19.78 12.67 30.41
CA VAL A 494 21.04 11.98 30.13
C VAL A 494 21.61 11.39 31.42
N SER A 495 22.41 10.34 31.29
CA SER A 495 23.36 9.89 32.30
C SER A 495 24.76 10.23 31.79
N GLY A 496 25.57 10.88 32.62
CA GLY A 496 26.90 11.38 32.21
C GLY A 496 26.87 12.74 31.50
N SER A 497 27.74 12.96 30.52
CA SER A 497 27.77 14.14 29.67
C SER A 497 26.68 14.10 28.60
N SER A 498 26.16 15.26 28.21
CA SER A 498 25.27 15.36 27.06
C SER A 498 26.00 15.57 25.74
N SER A 499 27.32 15.80 25.76
CA SER A 499 28.08 16.16 24.56
C SER A 499 28.03 15.05 23.52
N GLY A 500 27.50 15.35 22.32
CA GLY A 500 27.43 14.38 21.22
C GLY A 500 26.28 13.37 21.32
N LEU A 501 25.53 13.34 22.43
CA LEU A 501 24.36 12.47 22.56
C LEU A 501 23.20 12.96 21.67
N LYS A 502 22.42 12.01 21.13
CA LYS A 502 21.25 12.27 20.28
C LYS A 502 20.10 11.29 20.60
N VAL A 503 18.85 11.77 20.47
CA VAL A 503 17.63 10.96 20.49
C VAL A 503 16.73 11.38 19.31
N GLN A 504 16.33 10.45 18.46
CA GLN A 504 15.43 10.67 17.32
C GLN A 504 14.13 9.89 17.50
N PHE A 505 13.00 10.60 17.59
CA PHE A 505 11.67 10.03 17.69
C PHE A 505 10.98 9.91 16.33
N PHE A 506 10.26 8.81 16.15
CA PHE A 506 9.41 8.50 15.01
C PHE A 506 8.04 8.04 15.50
N LEU A 507 7.01 8.22 14.68
CA LEU A 507 5.66 7.72 14.91
C LEU A 507 5.21 6.90 13.70
N SER A 508 4.41 5.88 13.94
CA SER A 508 3.72 5.11 12.91
C SER A 508 2.28 4.89 13.36
N ASN A 509 1.32 4.87 12.43
CA ASN A 509 -0.08 4.51 12.70
C ASN A 509 -0.50 3.23 11.97
N ASP A 510 0.43 2.52 11.33
CA ASP A 510 0.20 1.33 10.51
C ASP A 510 1.11 0.16 10.91
N GLY A 511 1.41 0.05 12.20
CA GLY A 511 2.13 -1.09 12.76
C GLY A 511 3.63 -1.09 12.53
N GLY A 512 4.19 0.06 12.17
CA GLY A 512 5.60 0.22 11.85
C GLY A 512 5.95 -0.15 10.41
N LEU A 513 4.96 -0.33 9.53
CA LEU A 513 5.18 -0.42 8.08
C LEU A 513 5.76 0.89 7.55
N HIS A 514 5.26 2.03 8.04
CA HIS A 514 5.80 3.34 7.73
C HIS A 514 6.12 4.12 9.00
N TRP A 515 7.40 4.41 9.22
CA TRP A 515 7.88 5.26 10.31
C TRP A 515 8.07 6.70 9.82
N GLU A 516 7.26 7.62 10.34
CA GLU A 516 7.38 9.04 10.04
C GLU A 516 8.27 9.74 11.09
N PRO A 517 9.32 10.48 10.69
CA PRO A 517 10.14 11.23 11.63
C PRO A 517 9.31 12.27 12.38
N TYR A 518 9.40 12.26 13.70
CA TYR A 518 8.68 13.21 14.55
C TYR A 518 9.61 14.31 15.04
N ARG A 519 10.72 13.96 15.72
CA ARG A 519 11.63 14.97 16.27
C ARG A 519 13.00 14.42 16.65
N THR A 520 14.05 15.24 16.48
CA THR A 520 15.41 14.96 16.97
C THR A 520 15.80 15.90 18.12
N PHE A 521 16.42 15.36 19.17
CA PHE A 521 17.02 16.08 20.29
C PHE A 521 18.51 15.76 20.38
N GLU A 522 19.33 16.78 20.59
CA GLU A 522 20.79 16.65 20.67
C GLU A 522 21.36 17.47 21.82
N GLY A 523 22.40 16.94 22.47
CA GLY A 523 23.11 17.66 23.52
C GLY A 523 22.21 18.04 24.70
N THR A 524 22.32 19.30 25.12
CA THR A 524 21.54 19.85 26.24
C THR A 524 20.04 19.95 25.96
N ASN A 525 19.59 19.67 24.73
CA ASN A 525 18.17 19.61 24.39
C ASN A 525 17.51 18.28 24.77
N ILE A 526 18.28 17.25 25.17
CA ILE A 526 17.76 16.01 25.73
C ILE A 526 17.32 16.26 27.18
N ARG A 527 16.15 16.87 27.33
CA ARG A 527 15.53 17.29 28.60
C ARG A 527 14.00 17.18 28.49
N PRO A 528 13.25 17.30 29.60
CA PRO A 528 11.79 17.22 29.55
C PRO A 528 11.19 18.20 28.54
N TRP A 529 10.21 17.73 27.76
CA TRP A 529 9.65 18.46 26.63
C TRP A 529 8.16 18.13 26.42
N SER A 530 7.43 19.03 25.76
CA SER A 530 6.05 18.83 25.35
C SER A 530 5.76 19.57 24.04
N ASP A 531 4.88 19.01 23.22
CA ASP A 531 4.42 19.64 21.99
C ASP A 531 3.04 20.30 22.15
N SER A 532 2.86 21.41 21.43
CA SER A 532 1.55 22.01 21.20
C SER A 532 1.00 21.70 19.81
N ASN A 533 1.86 21.33 18.86
CA ASN A 533 1.48 21.10 17.47
C ASN A 533 1.17 19.62 17.21
N TRP A 534 0.32 19.36 16.23
CA TRP A 534 -0.03 18.02 15.77
C TRP A 534 0.93 17.57 14.66
N HIS A 535 1.40 16.34 14.75
CA HIS A 535 1.93 15.58 13.62
C HIS A 535 0.76 14.95 12.88
N THR A 536 0.60 15.24 11.60
CA THR A 536 -0.47 14.67 10.76
C THR A 536 0.15 13.57 9.92
N PHE A 537 -0.36 12.35 10.04
CA PHE A 537 0.19 11.22 9.31
C PHE A 537 -0.11 11.35 7.82
N SER A 538 0.83 10.90 7.00
CA SER A 538 0.72 10.82 5.55
C SER A 538 0.09 9.52 5.08
N ASN A 539 0.29 8.44 5.86
CA ASN A 539 -0.38 7.16 5.75
C ASN A 539 -1.41 7.02 6.86
N PHE A 540 -2.41 6.16 6.67
CA PHE A 540 -3.50 6.02 7.62
C PHE A 540 -3.69 4.57 8.05
N GLY A 541 -3.64 4.35 9.37
CA GLY A 541 -3.94 3.07 10.00
C GLY A 541 -4.42 3.28 11.44
N ALA A 542 -4.65 2.19 12.18
CA ALA A 542 -5.08 2.25 13.58
C ALA A 542 -4.10 1.58 14.56
N ASP A 543 -2.90 1.22 14.12
CA ASP A 543 -1.84 0.64 14.95
C ASP A 543 -0.80 1.73 15.23
N LEU A 544 -1.01 2.44 16.34
CA LEU A 544 -0.12 3.52 16.75
C LEU A 544 1.11 2.95 17.45
N ARG A 545 2.28 3.29 16.93
CA ARG A 545 3.56 2.98 17.54
C ARG A 545 4.46 4.20 17.56
N TRP A 546 5.42 4.19 18.48
CA TRP A 546 6.52 5.14 18.47
C TRP A 546 7.83 4.39 18.46
N LYS A 547 8.85 5.06 17.92
CA LYS A 547 10.23 4.60 17.92
C LYS A 547 11.16 5.70 18.41
N ALA A 548 12.20 5.35 19.16
CA ALA A 548 13.29 6.25 19.54
C ALA A 548 14.65 5.64 19.20
N ILE A 549 15.45 6.32 18.38
CA ILE A 549 16.86 5.97 18.11
C ILE A 549 17.73 6.81 19.03
N LEU A 550 18.56 6.16 19.84
CA LEU A 550 19.52 6.74 20.77
C LEU A 550 20.93 6.59 20.18
N SER A 551 21.77 7.61 20.32
CA SER A 551 23.20 7.48 19.98
C SER A 551 24.12 8.26 20.92
N ALA A 552 25.35 7.77 21.07
CA ALA A 552 26.43 8.38 21.83
C ALA A 552 27.74 8.44 21.03
N PRO A 553 28.62 9.43 21.28
CA PRO A 553 29.96 9.44 20.73
C PRO A 553 30.85 8.43 21.47
N GLU A 554 31.86 7.91 20.79
CA GLU A 554 32.86 7.06 21.42
C GLU A 554 33.72 7.86 22.41
N ASP A 555 33.86 7.35 23.63
CA ASP A 555 34.80 7.85 24.62
C ASP A 555 36.13 7.09 24.54
N SER A 556 37.24 7.80 24.80
CA SER A 556 38.54 7.15 24.86
C SER A 556 38.67 6.33 26.15
N MET A 557 38.65 5.00 26.01
CA MET A 557 38.82 4.05 27.11
C MET A 557 40.02 3.13 26.84
N ALA A 558 40.73 2.72 27.90
CA ALA A 558 41.88 1.82 27.76
C ALA A 558 41.44 0.36 27.50
N GLU A 559 40.23 0.01 27.96
CA GLU A 559 39.72 -1.36 28.03
C GLU A 559 38.58 -1.61 27.03
N TYR A 560 38.00 -0.57 26.42
CA TYR A 560 36.81 -0.66 25.57
C TYR A 560 36.97 0.20 24.30
N THR A 561 36.50 -0.34 23.17
CA THR A 561 36.39 0.36 21.87
C THR A 561 34.94 0.33 21.43
N GLY A 562 34.45 1.39 20.78
CA GLY A 562 33.04 1.51 20.40
C GLY A 562 32.11 1.70 21.61
N ALA A 563 32.57 2.41 22.63
CA ALA A 563 31.90 2.52 23.93
C ALA A 563 31.73 3.98 24.38
N SER A 564 30.72 4.27 25.20
CA SER A 564 30.55 5.56 25.87
C SER A 564 30.28 5.40 27.36
N TYR A 565 30.76 6.34 28.18
CA TYR A 565 30.33 6.47 29.58
C TYR A 565 28.92 7.08 29.69
N ASP A 566 28.43 7.66 28.60
CA ASP A 566 27.27 8.53 28.58
C ASP A 566 26.11 7.88 27.79
N THR A 567 24.87 8.13 28.23
CA THR A 567 23.69 7.63 27.52
C THR A 567 22.51 8.60 27.62
N PRO A 568 21.68 8.75 26.56
CA PRO A 568 20.35 9.33 26.70
C PRO A 568 19.45 8.46 27.60
N LEU A 569 18.46 9.09 28.22
CA LEU A 569 17.46 8.44 29.09
C LEU A 569 16.05 8.85 28.67
N ILE A 570 15.12 7.91 28.52
CA ILE A 570 13.67 8.21 28.37
C ILE A 570 12.90 7.53 29.51
N ARG A 571 12.19 8.30 30.33
CA ARG A 571 11.47 7.81 31.53
C ARG A 571 9.98 7.62 31.32
N ASN A 572 9.34 8.55 30.65
CA ASN A 572 7.94 8.42 30.25
C ASN A 572 7.64 9.29 29.03
N LEU A 573 6.59 8.89 28.32
CA LEU A 573 6.01 9.70 27.26
C LEU A 573 4.48 9.59 27.28
N THR A 574 3.80 10.68 26.95
CA THR A 574 2.36 10.72 26.74
C THR A 574 2.12 11.15 25.30
N ILE A 575 1.54 10.25 24.50
CA ILE A 575 1.06 10.57 23.15
C ILE A 575 -0.43 10.84 23.23
N GLU A 576 -0.81 12.04 22.79
CA GLU A 576 -2.18 12.35 22.46
C GLU A 576 -2.36 12.12 20.95
N PHE A 577 -3.42 11.42 20.57
CA PHE A 577 -3.71 11.09 19.17
C PHE A 577 -5.18 11.35 18.85
N THR A 578 -5.45 11.61 17.58
CA THR A 578 -6.80 11.76 17.06
C THR A 578 -7.06 10.69 16.02
N TYR A 579 -8.22 10.08 16.11
CA TYR A 579 -8.72 9.12 15.13
C TYR A 579 -10.10 9.54 14.62
N VAL A 580 -10.45 9.03 13.45
CA VAL A 580 -11.77 9.18 12.83
C VAL A 580 -12.31 7.81 12.47
N ALA A 581 -13.64 7.71 12.35
CA ALA A 581 -14.25 6.55 11.74
C ALA A 581 -13.88 6.51 10.26
N ARG A 582 -13.42 5.34 9.80
CA ARG A 582 -13.25 5.03 8.39
C ARG A 582 -14.61 4.96 7.74
N GLN A 583 -14.71 5.53 6.56
CA GLN A 583 -15.93 5.51 5.78
C GLN A 583 -15.58 5.54 4.29
N GLU A 584 -16.46 4.95 3.49
CA GLU A 584 -16.36 5.04 2.04
C GLU A 584 -16.99 6.34 1.50
N TYR A 585 -16.30 6.95 0.53
CA TYR A 585 -16.70 8.15 -0.16
C TYR A 585 -16.71 7.93 -1.67
N SER A 586 -17.56 8.66 -2.39
CA SER A 586 -17.74 8.52 -3.82
C SER A 586 -18.13 9.85 -4.43
N ARG A 587 -17.92 10.06 -5.74
CA ARG A 587 -18.43 11.24 -6.45
C ARG A 587 -19.18 10.90 -7.73
N SER A 588 -19.13 9.66 -8.17
CA SER A 588 -19.56 9.27 -9.51
C SER A 588 -20.05 7.83 -9.56
N SER A 589 -21.06 7.62 -10.41
CA SER A 589 -21.52 6.29 -10.81
C SER A 589 -22.08 6.34 -12.23
N VAL A 590 -22.13 5.19 -12.87
CA VAL A 590 -22.71 5.00 -14.21
C VAL A 590 -23.61 3.77 -14.21
N SER A 591 -24.72 3.82 -14.96
CA SER A 591 -25.66 2.72 -15.05
C SER A 591 -25.50 2.02 -16.39
N THR A 592 -25.65 0.71 -16.40
CA THR A 592 -25.51 -0.08 -17.61
C THR A 592 -26.33 -1.35 -17.53
N SER A 593 -26.33 -2.12 -18.62
CA SER A 593 -26.93 -3.46 -18.65
C SER A 593 -25.98 -4.46 -19.30
N VAL A 594 -26.01 -5.68 -18.80
CA VAL A 594 -25.26 -6.82 -19.34
C VAL A 594 -26.19 -8.02 -19.43
N ILE A 595 -26.05 -8.82 -20.47
CA ILE A 595 -26.69 -10.14 -20.47
C ILE A 595 -25.67 -11.12 -19.92
N ASP A 596 -26.04 -11.78 -18.82
CA ASP A 596 -25.16 -12.72 -18.14
C ASP A 596 -25.05 -14.04 -18.93
N ARG A 597 -24.19 -14.96 -18.45
CA ARG A 597 -23.97 -16.28 -19.09
C ARG A 597 -25.24 -17.15 -19.14
N SER A 598 -26.27 -16.82 -18.36
CA SER A 598 -27.57 -17.50 -18.39
C SER A 598 -28.55 -16.89 -19.40
N GLY A 599 -28.17 -15.80 -20.07
CA GLY A 599 -29.00 -15.04 -21.00
C GLY A 599 -29.90 -14.02 -20.33
N GLN A 600 -29.76 -13.80 -19.02
CA GLN A 600 -30.59 -12.84 -18.29
C GLN A 600 -29.99 -11.43 -18.39
N ASN A 601 -30.82 -10.46 -18.76
CA ASN A 601 -30.43 -9.06 -18.79
C ASN A 601 -30.42 -8.47 -17.37
N ARG A 602 -29.22 -8.13 -16.87
CA ARG A 602 -29.00 -7.51 -15.56
C ARG A 602 -28.84 -6.00 -15.69
N LYS A 603 -29.44 -5.27 -14.76
CA LYS A 603 -29.33 -3.81 -14.61
C LYS A 603 -28.26 -3.51 -13.57
N LEU A 604 -27.17 -2.89 -13.99
CA LEU A 604 -26.03 -2.62 -13.12
C LEU A 604 -25.88 -1.13 -12.83
N ILE A 605 -25.44 -0.82 -11.61
CA ILE A 605 -24.85 0.47 -11.24
C ILE A 605 -23.38 0.20 -10.97
N ILE A 606 -22.50 0.85 -11.73
CA ILE A 606 -21.06 0.84 -11.52
C ILE A 606 -20.70 2.10 -10.74
N ALA A 607 -20.26 1.96 -9.50
CA ALA A 607 -19.88 3.08 -8.63
C ALA A 607 -18.38 3.09 -8.39
N ALA A 608 -17.77 4.27 -8.52
CA ALA A 608 -16.38 4.50 -8.17
C ALA A 608 -16.30 5.18 -6.81
N SER A 609 -15.39 4.73 -5.96
CA SER A 609 -15.29 5.20 -4.58
C SER A 609 -13.90 4.97 -4.00
N PHE A 610 -13.70 5.46 -2.78
CA PHE A 610 -12.53 5.17 -1.97
C PHE A 610 -12.86 5.14 -0.48
N ILE A 611 -12.10 4.39 0.32
CA ILE A 611 -12.20 4.44 1.78
C ILE A 611 -11.30 5.57 2.29
N TYR A 612 -11.82 6.33 3.26
CA TYR A 612 -11.06 7.33 3.97
C TYR A 612 -11.28 7.22 5.49
N PRO A 613 -10.23 7.36 6.30
CA PRO A 613 -8.82 7.45 5.89
C PRO A 613 -8.27 6.09 5.43
N GLY A 614 -7.43 6.09 4.39
CA GLY A 614 -6.76 4.89 3.85
C GLY A 614 -6.52 4.93 2.33
N TRP A 615 -7.37 5.66 1.59
CA TRP A 615 -7.29 5.85 0.14
C TRP A 615 -7.46 4.56 -0.68
N GLU A 616 -8.07 3.53 -0.09
CA GLU A 616 -8.36 2.29 -0.80
C GLU A 616 -9.42 2.53 -1.87
N GLY A 617 -9.03 2.48 -3.14
CA GLY A 617 -9.95 2.67 -4.27
C GLY A 617 -10.85 1.45 -4.50
N HIS A 618 -12.11 1.69 -4.82
CA HIS A 618 -13.09 0.67 -5.15
C HIS A 618 -13.84 1.02 -6.44
N LEU A 619 -14.14 0.00 -7.24
CA LEU A 619 -15.06 0.07 -8.37
C LEU A 619 -16.03 -1.09 -8.24
N ARG A 620 -17.31 -0.80 -7.99
CA ARG A 620 -18.30 -1.81 -7.57
C ARG A 620 -19.47 -1.88 -8.53
N ALA A 621 -19.92 -3.10 -8.85
CA ALA A 621 -21.14 -3.33 -9.63
C ALA A 621 -22.29 -3.82 -8.76
N TYR A 622 -23.34 -3.01 -8.67
CA TYR A 622 -24.59 -3.37 -8.01
C TYR A 622 -25.63 -3.83 -9.02
N ASP A 623 -26.08 -5.08 -8.94
CA ASP A 623 -27.24 -5.57 -9.67
C ASP A 623 -28.52 -5.11 -8.98
N VAL A 624 -29.29 -4.28 -9.68
CA VAL A 624 -30.56 -3.70 -9.21
C VAL A 624 -31.76 -4.26 -9.97
N THR A 625 -31.60 -5.38 -10.68
CA THR A 625 -32.64 -6.00 -11.51
C THR A 625 -33.87 -6.39 -10.69
N ALA A 626 -33.65 -6.92 -9.48
CA ALA A 626 -34.70 -7.35 -8.57
C ALA A 626 -35.29 -6.20 -7.72
N MET A 627 -34.74 -4.99 -7.80
CA MET A 627 -35.19 -3.82 -7.05
C MET A 627 -36.38 -3.12 -7.73
N THR A 628 -37.57 -3.72 -7.63
CA THR A 628 -38.81 -3.20 -8.22
C THR A 628 -39.24 -1.86 -7.61
N ALA A 629 -39.71 -0.92 -8.43
CA ALA A 629 -40.21 0.37 -7.95
C ALA A 629 -41.52 0.24 -7.12
N LEU A 630 -41.68 1.08 -6.10
CA LEU A 630 -42.85 1.10 -5.23
C LEU A 630 -44.12 1.54 -6.00
N GLN A 631 -45.24 0.90 -5.71
CA GLN A 631 -46.54 1.26 -6.28
C GLN A 631 -47.12 2.51 -5.58
N ASN A 632 -46.67 3.70 -5.98
CA ASN A 632 -47.19 4.98 -5.49
C ASN A 632 -47.21 6.06 -6.59
N ASN A 633 -47.85 7.19 -6.30
CA ASN A 633 -48.05 8.31 -7.24
C ASN A 633 -47.24 9.56 -6.87
N TYR A 634 -46.24 9.43 -6.00
CA TYR A 634 -45.38 10.52 -5.53
C TYR A 634 -43.90 10.21 -5.78
N SER A 635 -43.05 11.22 -5.67
CA SER A 635 -41.59 11.08 -5.85
C SER A 635 -40.97 10.66 -4.52
N THR A 636 -40.12 9.64 -4.53
CA THR A 636 -39.39 9.18 -3.34
C THR A 636 -37.97 8.78 -3.70
N LEU A 637 -37.03 9.04 -2.79
CA LEU A 637 -35.68 8.49 -2.83
C LEU A 637 -35.68 7.21 -2.00
N ARG A 638 -35.05 6.15 -2.52
CA ARG A 638 -34.86 4.88 -1.82
C ARG A 638 -33.40 4.48 -1.91
N THR A 639 -32.75 4.32 -0.78
CA THR A 639 -31.36 3.85 -0.70
C THR A 639 -31.23 2.48 -1.37
N VAL A 640 -30.26 2.37 -2.28
CA VAL A 640 -29.81 1.14 -2.97
C VAL A 640 -28.70 0.49 -2.15
N SER A 641 -27.72 1.29 -1.74
CA SER A 641 -26.61 0.89 -0.89
C SER A 641 -26.05 2.09 -0.13
N SER A 642 -25.43 1.85 1.02
CA SER A 642 -24.64 2.82 1.79
C SER A 642 -23.36 2.16 2.31
N SER A 643 -22.37 2.98 2.69
CA SER A 643 -21.15 2.48 3.34
C SER A 643 -21.49 1.78 4.66
N ASP A 644 -20.92 0.60 4.87
CA ASP A 644 -21.05 -0.19 6.11
C ASP A 644 -19.83 -1.13 6.23
N LEU A 645 -18.73 -0.60 6.76
CA LEU A 645 -17.46 -1.32 6.87
C LEU A 645 -17.50 -2.49 7.89
N GLU A 646 -18.59 -2.65 8.65
CA GLU A 646 -18.83 -3.83 9.49
C GLU A 646 -19.32 -5.04 8.70
N SER A 647 -20.01 -4.78 7.59
CA SER A 647 -20.56 -5.84 6.74
C SER A 647 -19.44 -6.54 5.95
N GLU A 648 -19.68 -7.81 5.60
CA GLU A 648 -18.74 -8.63 4.81
C GLU A 648 -18.35 -7.98 3.48
N THR A 649 -19.29 -7.27 2.84
CA THR A 649 -19.05 -6.56 1.57
C THR A 649 -18.57 -5.12 1.75
N GLY A 650 -18.39 -4.64 2.99
CA GLY A 650 -18.15 -3.22 3.29
C GLY A 650 -19.33 -2.29 2.97
N ARG A 651 -20.50 -2.85 2.65
CA ARG A 651 -21.69 -2.19 2.12
C ARG A 651 -22.97 -2.74 2.72
N TRP A 652 -23.87 -1.85 3.13
CA TRP A 652 -25.27 -2.20 3.33
C TRP A 652 -25.97 -2.25 1.96
N LEU A 653 -26.79 -3.27 1.72
CA LEU A 653 -27.51 -3.49 0.46
C LEU A 653 -29.03 -3.53 0.70
N ALA A 654 -29.79 -2.82 -0.14
CA ALA A 654 -31.24 -2.84 -0.08
C ALA A 654 -31.83 -4.18 -0.57
N PRO A 655 -33.04 -4.57 -0.13
CA PRO A 655 -33.70 -5.77 -0.63
C PRO A 655 -33.87 -5.75 -2.16
N GLY A 656 -33.41 -6.82 -2.82
CA GLY A 656 -33.40 -6.94 -4.29
C GLY A 656 -32.20 -6.30 -4.98
N VAL A 657 -31.17 -5.93 -4.22
CA VAL A 657 -29.86 -5.47 -4.70
C VAL A 657 -28.80 -6.51 -4.34
N GLU A 658 -27.90 -6.80 -5.26
CA GLU A 658 -26.76 -7.70 -5.08
C GLU A 658 -25.47 -6.96 -5.50
N LEU A 659 -24.39 -7.08 -4.72
CA LEU A 659 -23.06 -6.66 -5.16
C LEU A 659 -22.45 -7.80 -5.98
N LEU A 660 -22.26 -7.60 -7.28
CA LEU A 660 -21.77 -8.67 -8.17
C LEU A 660 -20.26 -8.86 -8.09
N TRP A 661 -19.53 -7.74 -8.05
CA TRP A 661 -18.08 -7.72 -7.98
C TRP A 661 -17.60 -6.37 -7.42
N ASP A 662 -16.41 -6.39 -6.85
CA ASP A 662 -15.62 -5.24 -6.46
C ASP A 662 -14.23 -5.38 -7.08
N ALA A 663 -13.89 -4.48 -8.01
CA ALA A 663 -12.62 -4.55 -8.71
C ALA A 663 -11.42 -4.26 -7.79
N GLY A 664 -11.62 -3.54 -6.68
CA GLY A 664 -10.58 -3.29 -5.69
C GLY A 664 -10.20 -4.59 -4.98
N ASP A 665 -11.19 -5.33 -4.46
CA ASP A 665 -10.97 -6.64 -3.82
C ASP A 665 -10.34 -7.64 -4.81
N LEU A 666 -10.85 -7.69 -6.04
CA LEU A 666 -10.30 -8.57 -7.07
C LEU A 666 -8.84 -8.25 -7.39
N LEU A 667 -8.49 -6.96 -7.46
CA LEU A 667 -7.13 -6.54 -7.74
C LEU A 667 -6.19 -6.82 -6.55
N GLU A 668 -6.68 -6.65 -5.33
CA GLU A 668 -5.93 -6.97 -4.10
C GLU A 668 -5.68 -8.47 -3.93
N SER A 669 -6.54 -9.33 -4.46
CA SER A 669 -6.30 -10.78 -4.50
C SER A 669 -5.35 -11.24 -5.62
N ARG A 670 -4.98 -10.36 -6.55
CA ARG A 670 -4.26 -10.72 -7.78
C ARG A 670 -2.76 -10.46 -7.71
N GLU A 671 -1.94 -11.49 -7.92
CA GLU A 671 -0.49 -11.35 -7.91
C GLU A 671 0.04 -10.20 -8.79
N PRO A 672 0.84 -9.25 -8.26
CA PRO A 672 1.33 -8.06 -8.98
C PRO A 672 2.04 -8.40 -10.30
N ALA A 673 2.82 -9.48 -10.32
CA ALA A 673 3.53 -9.95 -11.51
C ALA A 673 2.59 -10.37 -12.66
N THR A 674 1.34 -10.72 -12.37
CA THR A 674 0.36 -11.17 -13.38
C THR A 674 -0.47 -10.04 -14.01
N ARG A 675 -0.33 -8.80 -13.51
CA ARG A 675 -1.05 -7.64 -14.05
C ARG A 675 -0.49 -7.22 -15.40
N THR A 676 -1.38 -6.83 -16.31
CA THR A 676 -1.00 -6.26 -17.60
C THR A 676 -1.04 -4.74 -17.50
N ILE A 677 0.13 -4.11 -17.41
CA ILE A 677 0.22 -2.65 -17.32
C ILE A 677 1.00 -2.14 -18.54
N TYR A 678 0.43 -1.19 -19.25
CA TYR A 678 1.06 -0.54 -20.39
C TYR A 678 1.51 0.87 -20.01
N THR A 679 2.53 1.34 -20.70
CA THR A 679 2.91 2.75 -20.76
C THR A 679 3.28 3.11 -22.19
N ALA A 680 3.71 4.34 -22.39
CA ALA A 680 4.27 4.80 -23.64
C ALA A 680 5.64 5.44 -23.42
N ILE A 681 6.47 5.43 -24.45
CA ILE A 681 7.72 6.19 -24.51
C ILE A 681 7.77 7.01 -25.80
N ASN A 682 8.46 8.15 -25.74
CA ASN A 682 8.83 8.90 -26.92
C ASN A 682 10.29 8.57 -27.31
N THR A 683 10.47 7.89 -28.44
CA THR A 683 11.81 7.49 -28.92
C THR A 683 12.61 8.63 -29.56
N ASP A 684 12.00 9.79 -29.83
CA ASP A 684 12.68 11.00 -30.31
C ASP A 684 12.33 12.21 -29.41
N THR A 685 13.04 12.32 -28.29
CA THR A 685 12.89 13.40 -27.30
C THR A 685 13.38 14.76 -27.80
N SER A 686 13.95 14.83 -29.01
CA SER A 686 14.44 16.08 -29.60
C SER A 686 13.34 16.92 -30.25
N GLN A 687 12.19 16.31 -30.58
CA GLN A 687 11.06 16.99 -31.22
C GLN A 687 10.01 17.42 -30.19
N PRO A 688 9.49 18.65 -30.26
CA PRO A 688 8.30 19.02 -29.50
C PRO A 688 7.06 18.26 -30.05
N PRO A 689 6.02 18.05 -29.21
CA PRO A 689 4.74 17.52 -29.67
C PRO A 689 4.20 18.26 -30.92
N PRO A 690 3.54 17.56 -31.86
CA PRO A 690 3.18 16.14 -31.78
C PRO A 690 4.34 15.21 -32.18
N TYR A 691 4.64 14.25 -31.30
CA TYR A 691 5.55 13.13 -31.54
C TYR A 691 4.77 11.82 -31.55
N THR A 692 5.39 10.74 -32.00
CA THR A 692 4.77 9.39 -31.99
C THR A 692 5.14 8.67 -30.69
N LEU A 693 4.12 8.19 -30.00
CA LEU A 693 4.29 7.36 -28.80
C LEU A 693 4.42 5.89 -29.18
N GLN A 694 5.42 5.21 -28.60
CA GLN A 694 5.57 3.77 -28.69
C GLN A 694 5.06 3.13 -27.41
N ARG A 695 4.14 2.17 -27.53
CA ARG A 695 3.67 1.38 -26.38
C ARG A 695 4.75 0.44 -25.87
N VAL A 696 4.90 0.38 -24.56
CA VAL A 696 5.76 -0.57 -23.84
C VAL A 696 4.96 -1.17 -22.69
N GLU A 697 5.23 -2.42 -22.32
CA GLU A 697 4.65 -3.00 -21.11
C GLU A 697 5.45 -2.54 -19.89
N PHE A 698 4.78 -2.03 -18.87
CA PHE A 698 5.37 -1.56 -17.62
C PHE A 698 5.60 -2.76 -16.69
N ASN A 699 6.73 -3.44 -16.87
CA ASN A 699 7.14 -4.61 -16.10
C ASN A 699 8.67 -4.66 -15.99
N VAL A 700 9.17 -5.53 -15.11
CA VAL A 700 10.61 -5.68 -14.84
C VAL A 700 11.40 -6.15 -16.06
N ASN A 701 10.79 -6.93 -16.95
CA ASN A 701 11.42 -7.36 -18.21
C ASN A 701 11.75 -6.18 -19.14
N ASN A 702 11.09 -5.04 -18.99
CA ASN A 702 11.33 -3.81 -19.76
C ASN A 702 12.08 -2.73 -18.97
N VAL A 703 12.65 -3.04 -17.79
CA VAL A 703 13.38 -2.05 -16.96
C VAL A 703 14.49 -1.34 -17.75
N GLY A 704 15.22 -2.06 -18.60
CA GLY A 704 16.28 -1.47 -19.43
C GLY A 704 15.79 -0.41 -20.43
N ILE A 705 14.51 -0.47 -20.84
CA ILE A 705 13.86 0.56 -21.67
C ILE A 705 13.34 1.71 -20.80
N LEU A 706 12.81 1.39 -19.62
CA LEU A 706 12.08 2.34 -18.77
C LEU A 706 12.99 3.20 -17.89
N GLN A 707 14.16 2.69 -17.47
CA GLN A 707 15.07 3.33 -16.51
C GLN A 707 15.35 4.81 -16.80
N GLY A 708 15.57 5.18 -18.08
CA GLY A 708 15.84 6.58 -18.47
C GLY A 708 14.65 7.53 -18.39
N PHE A 709 13.45 7.02 -18.09
CA PHE A 709 12.21 7.78 -17.96
C PHE A 709 11.66 7.81 -16.54
N ILE A 710 11.94 6.78 -15.73
CA ILE A 710 11.52 6.72 -14.32
C ILE A 710 12.59 7.29 -13.37
N ASP A 711 13.88 6.98 -13.61
CA ASP A 711 15.05 7.50 -12.89
C ASP A 711 14.84 7.55 -11.37
N ASP A 712 14.59 6.37 -10.77
CA ASP A 712 14.29 6.29 -9.35
C ASP A 712 15.51 6.54 -8.46
N THR A 713 15.25 6.91 -7.21
CA THR A 713 16.30 7.12 -6.20
C THR A 713 17.14 5.85 -6.05
N ASP A 714 18.45 6.01 -5.90
CA ASP A 714 19.42 4.91 -5.83
C ASP A 714 19.38 3.94 -7.03
N ASN A 715 18.79 4.37 -8.16
CA ASN A 715 18.62 3.60 -9.38
C ASN A 715 17.77 2.32 -9.21
N ASP A 716 16.92 2.26 -8.16
CA ASP A 716 16.00 1.14 -7.88
C ASP A 716 14.75 1.17 -8.79
N ASN A 717 15.00 1.17 -10.10
CA ASN A 717 13.98 1.21 -11.12
C ASN A 717 13.11 -0.07 -11.13
N GLU A 718 13.71 -1.22 -10.78
CA GLU A 718 12.99 -2.48 -10.70
C GLU A 718 12.04 -2.50 -9.49
N GLY A 719 12.53 -2.11 -8.30
CA GLY A 719 11.72 -2.00 -7.10
C GLY A 719 10.55 -1.04 -7.29
N LEU A 720 10.79 0.12 -7.92
CA LEU A 720 9.71 1.06 -8.24
C LEU A 720 8.67 0.45 -9.18
N ILE A 721 9.10 -0.28 -10.22
CA ILE A 721 8.18 -0.98 -11.14
C ILE A 721 7.33 -1.99 -10.36
N GLN A 722 7.96 -2.81 -9.51
CA GLN A 722 7.25 -3.80 -8.70
C GLN A 722 6.26 -3.13 -7.74
N PHE A 723 6.67 -2.07 -7.07
CA PHE A 723 5.82 -1.32 -6.15
C PHE A 723 4.60 -0.71 -6.83
N VAL A 724 4.79 -0.04 -7.98
CA VAL A 724 3.67 0.53 -8.78
C VAL A 724 2.72 -0.56 -9.27
N ARG A 725 3.24 -1.76 -9.58
CA ARG A 725 2.42 -2.93 -9.93
C ARG A 725 1.66 -3.50 -8.73
N GLY A 726 2.08 -3.21 -7.51
CA GLY A 726 1.38 -3.58 -6.27
C GLY A 726 2.16 -4.46 -5.31
N GLN A 727 3.46 -4.71 -5.55
CA GLN A 727 4.33 -5.41 -4.60
C GLN A 727 4.50 -4.56 -3.33
N GLY A 728 4.30 -5.14 -2.15
CA GLY A 728 4.45 -4.43 -0.88
C GLY A 728 3.40 -3.34 -0.60
N ARG A 729 2.34 -3.24 -1.41
CA ARG A 729 1.20 -2.34 -1.15
C ARG A 729 0.09 -3.10 -0.43
N TYR A 730 -0.42 -2.53 0.67
CA TYR A 730 -1.61 -3.04 1.38
C TYR A 730 -2.89 -2.97 0.53
N TRP A 731 -2.96 -2.03 -0.40
CA TRP A 731 -4.08 -1.90 -1.33
C TRP A 731 -3.59 -1.44 -2.71
N ARG A 732 -3.93 -2.20 -3.76
CA ARG A 732 -3.40 -1.96 -5.11
C ARG A 732 -4.15 -0.90 -5.91
N LEU A 733 -5.49 -0.86 -5.84
CA LEU A 733 -6.29 0.09 -6.61
C LEU A 733 -6.27 1.48 -5.96
N GLY A 734 -5.67 2.47 -6.61
CA GLY A 734 -5.63 3.84 -6.09
C GLY A 734 -7.01 4.48 -5.96
N ASP A 735 -7.12 5.52 -5.12
CA ASP A 735 -8.39 6.21 -4.91
C ASP A 735 -8.99 6.75 -6.22
N ILE A 736 -10.28 6.46 -6.45
CA ILE A 736 -11.04 6.99 -7.58
C ILE A 736 -11.90 8.16 -7.08
N ASN A 737 -11.28 9.33 -6.94
CA ASN A 737 -11.91 10.48 -6.30
C ASN A 737 -12.79 11.27 -7.29
N HIS A 738 -12.26 11.64 -8.46
CA HIS A 738 -12.95 12.55 -9.38
C HIS A 738 -13.26 11.95 -10.77
N SER A 739 -12.80 10.73 -11.03
CA SER A 739 -13.08 10.03 -12.28
C SER A 739 -14.49 9.43 -12.26
N THR A 740 -15.26 9.66 -13.32
CA THR A 740 -16.51 8.95 -13.59
C THR A 740 -16.23 7.81 -14.56
N PRO A 741 -16.59 6.55 -14.22
CA PRO A 741 -16.31 5.43 -15.10
C PRO A 741 -17.02 5.57 -16.45
N ALA A 742 -16.31 5.34 -17.55
CA ALA A 742 -16.86 5.30 -18.90
C ALA A 742 -17.11 3.85 -19.33
N VAL A 743 -18.37 3.49 -19.53
CA VAL A 743 -18.77 2.14 -19.98
C VAL A 743 -18.87 2.11 -21.50
N ILE A 744 -18.06 1.28 -22.15
CA ILE A 744 -17.96 1.20 -23.61
C ILE A 744 -18.29 -0.22 -24.06
N GLY A 745 -19.20 -0.34 -25.02
CA GLY A 745 -19.60 -1.61 -25.63
C GLY A 745 -19.50 -1.56 -27.15
N PRO A 746 -20.21 -2.43 -27.87
CA PRO A 746 -20.32 -2.36 -29.33
C PRO A 746 -20.74 -0.97 -29.83
N PRO A 747 -20.22 -0.49 -30.98
CA PRO A 747 -20.62 0.79 -31.57
C PRO A 747 -22.15 0.88 -31.76
N ASP A 748 -22.78 1.95 -31.30
CA ASP A 748 -24.24 2.09 -31.33
C ASP A 748 -24.79 3.34 -32.04
N GLU A 749 -23.94 4.26 -32.49
CA GLU A 749 -24.34 5.51 -33.16
C GLU A 749 -25.08 5.29 -34.50
N ASP A 750 -25.73 6.34 -35.00
CA ASP A 750 -26.45 6.32 -36.29
C ASP A 750 -25.49 6.46 -37.48
N ALA A 751 -25.38 5.40 -38.28
CA ALA A 751 -24.52 5.38 -39.46
C ALA A 751 -24.83 6.50 -40.47
N ALA A 752 -26.08 6.99 -40.56
CA ALA A 752 -26.43 8.08 -41.45
C ALA A 752 -25.81 9.42 -41.04
N LEU A 753 -25.65 9.65 -39.73
CA LEU A 753 -25.05 10.88 -39.17
C LEU A 753 -23.53 10.77 -39.09
N MET A 754 -23.02 9.57 -38.76
CA MET A 754 -21.59 9.32 -38.64
C MET A 754 -20.89 9.42 -40.00
N GLY A 755 -21.49 8.83 -41.04
CA GLY A 755 -21.03 8.91 -42.43
C GLY A 755 -20.61 7.57 -43.02
N SER A 756 -19.94 7.62 -44.18
CA SER A 756 -19.54 6.44 -44.94
C SER A 756 -18.60 5.51 -44.14
N GLY A 757 -18.79 4.19 -44.26
CA GLY A 757 -17.97 3.17 -43.59
C GLY A 757 -18.37 2.84 -42.15
N TYR A 758 -19.23 3.64 -41.51
CA TYR A 758 -19.58 3.42 -40.10
C TYR A 758 -20.48 2.21 -39.89
N ALA A 759 -21.39 1.94 -40.84
CA ALA A 759 -22.25 0.76 -40.78
C ALA A 759 -21.41 -0.54 -40.80
N GLU A 760 -20.37 -0.57 -41.63
CA GLU A 760 -19.42 -1.68 -41.71
C GLU A 760 -18.57 -1.79 -40.43
N PHE A 761 -18.12 -0.67 -39.86
CA PHE A 761 -17.41 -0.64 -38.58
C PHE A 761 -18.26 -1.17 -37.43
N LYS A 762 -19.53 -0.77 -37.37
CA LYS A 762 -20.51 -1.24 -36.38
C LYS A 762 -20.73 -2.74 -36.46
N LEU A 763 -20.89 -3.27 -37.68
CA LEU A 763 -21.02 -4.72 -37.90
C LEU A 763 -19.73 -5.47 -37.53
N ALA A 764 -18.56 -4.92 -37.88
CA ALA A 764 -17.28 -5.55 -37.57
C ALA A 764 -16.96 -5.63 -36.07
N ASN A 765 -17.60 -4.78 -35.25
CA ASN A 765 -17.39 -4.68 -33.81
C ASN A 765 -18.68 -4.99 -33.01
N GLU A 766 -19.63 -5.72 -33.61
CA GLU A 766 -20.90 -6.03 -32.95
C GLU A 766 -20.73 -6.90 -31.69
N ASP A 767 -19.69 -7.74 -31.69
CA ASP A 767 -19.31 -8.62 -30.57
C ASP A 767 -18.24 -7.99 -29.65
N ARG A 768 -17.94 -6.69 -29.78
CA ARG A 768 -16.92 -6.03 -28.95
C ARG A 768 -17.27 -6.17 -27.47
N LYS A 769 -16.33 -6.71 -26.69
CA LYS A 769 -16.45 -6.85 -25.24
C LYS A 769 -16.78 -5.50 -24.60
N LYS A 770 -17.70 -5.53 -23.64
CA LYS A 770 -18.13 -4.35 -22.90
C LYS A 770 -17.22 -4.11 -21.70
N VAL A 771 -16.56 -2.96 -21.66
CA VAL A 771 -15.52 -2.63 -20.67
C VAL A 771 -15.78 -1.28 -19.99
N ILE A 772 -15.03 -1.02 -18.93
CA ILE A 772 -15.07 0.20 -18.12
C ILE A 772 -13.71 0.85 -18.14
N TYR A 773 -13.63 2.12 -18.51
CA TYR A 773 -12.44 2.94 -18.34
C TYR A 773 -12.59 3.90 -17.17
N VAL A 774 -11.60 3.96 -16.28
CA VAL A 774 -11.62 4.86 -15.12
C VAL A 774 -10.19 5.25 -14.73
N GLY A 775 -9.99 6.52 -14.39
CA GLY A 775 -8.71 7.03 -13.89
C GLY A 775 -8.60 6.86 -12.38
N ALA A 776 -7.41 6.51 -11.89
CA ALA A 776 -7.11 6.34 -10.47
C ALA A 776 -5.80 7.04 -10.06
N ASN A 777 -5.67 7.29 -8.76
CA ASN A 777 -4.53 7.99 -8.16
C ASN A 777 -3.37 7.07 -7.75
N ASP A 778 -3.28 5.90 -8.38
CA ASP A 778 -2.12 4.99 -8.42
C ASP A 778 -1.33 5.13 -9.73
N GLY A 779 -1.52 6.23 -10.47
CA GLY A 779 -0.77 6.51 -11.71
C GLY A 779 -1.50 6.14 -12.99
N MET A 780 -2.64 5.44 -12.90
CA MET A 780 -3.16 4.65 -14.02
C MET A 780 -4.57 5.04 -14.49
N LEU A 781 -4.80 4.86 -15.79
CA LEU A 781 -6.12 4.62 -16.35
C LEU A 781 -6.35 3.11 -16.42
N HIS A 782 -7.38 2.60 -15.76
CA HIS A 782 -7.71 1.17 -15.73
C HIS A 782 -8.79 0.81 -16.76
N CYS A 783 -8.73 -0.42 -17.26
CA CYS A 783 -9.74 -1.07 -18.07
C CYS A 783 -10.26 -2.33 -17.36
N PHE A 784 -11.55 -2.36 -17.03
CA PHE A 784 -12.19 -3.51 -16.38
C PHE A 784 -13.28 -4.13 -17.26
N ASP A 785 -13.45 -5.45 -17.18
CA ASP A 785 -14.61 -6.11 -17.76
C ASP A 785 -15.89 -5.77 -16.98
N VAL A 786 -16.95 -5.32 -17.67
CA VAL A 786 -18.21 -4.90 -16.99
C VAL A 786 -18.91 -6.08 -16.29
N SER A 787 -18.75 -7.29 -16.80
CA SER A 787 -19.48 -8.47 -16.32
C SER A 787 -18.79 -9.13 -15.14
N THR A 788 -17.45 -9.17 -15.14
CA THR A 788 -16.66 -9.87 -14.11
C THR A 788 -15.95 -8.95 -13.13
N GLY A 789 -15.71 -7.68 -13.47
CA GLY A 789 -14.90 -6.77 -12.68
C GLY A 789 -13.39 -6.99 -12.81
N GLU A 790 -12.95 -7.96 -13.61
CA GLU A 790 -11.52 -8.26 -13.81
C GLU A 790 -10.81 -7.12 -14.54
N GLU A 791 -9.64 -6.73 -14.03
CA GLU A 791 -8.74 -5.79 -14.71
C GLU A 791 -8.14 -6.46 -15.95
N LEU A 792 -8.48 -5.93 -17.13
CA LEU A 792 -7.92 -6.39 -18.40
C LEU A 792 -6.53 -5.80 -18.63
N TRP A 793 -6.38 -4.50 -18.34
CA TRP A 793 -5.11 -3.79 -18.35
C TRP A 793 -5.22 -2.46 -17.62
N ALA A 794 -4.07 -1.87 -17.31
CA ALA A 794 -3.93 -0.47 -16.88
C ALA A 794 -2.93 0.29 -17.77
N TYR A 795 -3.07 1.61 -17.89
CA TYR A 795 -2.18 2.47 -18.69
C TYR A 795 -1.62 3.61 -17.87
N ILE A 796 -0.30 3.76 -17.85
CA ILE A 796 0.43 4.88 -17.27
C ILE A 796 0.85 5.84 -18.40
N PRO A 797 0.30 7.07 -18.45
CA PRO A 797 0.78 8.13 -19.35
C PRO A 797 2.30 8.33 -19.28
N TYR A 798 2.93 8.53 -20.43
CA TYR A 798 4.39 8.75 -20.57
C TYR A 798 4.87 9.88 -19.68
N ASN A 799 4.13 10.99 -19.66
CA ASN A 799 4.46 12.15 -18.81
C ASN A 799 4.46 11.84 -17.31
N LEU A 800 3.87 10.73 -16.84
CA LEU A 800 3.83 10.36 -15.43
C LEU A 800 4.99 9.47 -14.99
N LEU A 801 5.76 8.87 -15.91
CA LEU A 801 6.80 7.90 -15.59
C LEU A 801 7.79 8.42 -14.53
N SER A 802 8.41 9.58 -14.77
CA SER A 802 9.38 10.17 -13.83
C SER A 802 8.78 10.57 -12.49
N ARG A 803 7.46 10.62 -12.39
CA ARG A 803 6.72 11.04 -11.20
C ARG A 803 6.26 9.85 -10.36
N LEU A 804 6.36 8.62 -10.87
CA LEU A 804 6.06 7.42 -10.09
C LEU A 804 6.97 7.33 -8.85
N THR A 805 8.18 7.89 -8.90
CA THR A 805 9.10 8.07 -7.76
C THR A 805 8.46 8.84 -6.60
N GLU A 806 7.51 9.75 -6.86
CA GLU A 806 6.76 10.45 -5.81
C GLU A 806 5.77 9.53 -5.08
N MET A 807 5.43 8.37 -5.64
CA MET A 807 4.54 7.38 -5.03
C MET A 807 5.26 6.53 -4.00
N TRP A 808 6.57 6.33 -4.19
CA TRP A 808 7.42 5.48 -3.36
C TRP A 808 8.66 6.27 -2.93
N GLN A 809 8.41 7.34 -2.16
CA GLN A 809 9.43 8.32 -1.81
C GLN A 809 10.43 7.72 -0.82
N VAL A 810 11.67 8.19 -0.91
CA VAL A 810 12.70 7.95 0.10
C VAL A 810 12.72 9.12 1.07
N ASP A 811 12.66 8.82 2.37
CA ASP A 811 12.94 9.81 3.41
C ASP A 811 14.45 10.09 3.44
N THR A 812 14.84 11.35 3.17
CA THR A 812 16.26 11.73 3.06
C THR A 812 17.05 11.66 4.36
N SER A 813 16.39 11.48 5.50
CA SER A 813 17.01 11.40 6.82
C SER A 813 17.21 9.97 7.33
N SER A 814 16.36 9.03 6.89
CA SER A 814 16.41 7.62 7.30
C SER A 814 16.73 6.65 6.14
N ASN A 815 16.74 7.15 4.90
CA ASN A 815 16.83 6.37 3.66
C ASN A 815 15.75 5.28 3.50
N LEU A 816 14.65 5.37 4.27
CA LEU A 816 13.54 4.42 4.18
C LEU A 816 12.54 4.85 3.11
N ARG A 817 12.02 3.87 2.37
CA ARG A 817 10.95 4.08 1.38
C ARG A 817 9.58 4.06 2.03
N TYR A 818 8.68 4.90 1.55
CA TYR A 818 7.29 4.92 2.00
C TYR A 818 6.33 5.26 0.88
N PHE A 819 5.10 4.72 0.98
CA PHE A 819 4.03 5.12 0.08
C PHE A 819 3.66 6.58 0.33
N SER A 820 3.58 7.39 -0.72
CA SER A 820 3.06 8.75 -0.65
C SER A 820 1.94 8.93 -1.66
N ARG A 821 0.71 9.07 -1.16
CA ARG A 821 -0.46 9.32 -2.00
C ARG A 821 -0.33 10.69 -2.70
N LYS A 822 -0.32 10.67 -4.04
CA LYS A 822 -0.39 11.86 -4.89
C LYS A 822 -1.54 11.74 -5.88
N ALA A 823 -2.00 12.86 -6.45
CA ALA A 823 -2.92 12.82 -7.58
C ALA A 823 -2.17 12.50 -8.88
N TYR A 824 -2.75 11.62 -9.72
CA TYR A 824 -2.16 11.18 -10.99
C TYR A 824 -3.15 11.25 -12.16
N VAL A 825 -3.99 10.22 -12.37
CA VAL A 825 -5.00 10.20 -13.45
C VAL A 825 -6.36 10.42 -12.80
N ASP A 826 -6.64 11.67 -12.42
CA ASP A 826 -7.78 11.99 -11.54
C ASP A 826 -9.02 12.48 -12.31
N SER A 827 -8.94 12.70 -13.63
CA SER A 827 -10.11 13.16 -14.42
C SER A 827 -10.94 12.00 -14.98
N SER A 828 -12.09 12.33 -15.58
CA SER A 828 -12.95 11.33 -16.24
C SER A 828 -12.57 11.13 -17.72
N PRO A 829 -12.53 9.89 -18.23
CA PRO A 829 -12.31 9.65 -19.64
C PRO A 829 -13.54 10.00 -20.49
N SER A 830 -13.29 10.47 -21.71
CA SER A 830 -14.29 10.71 -22.76
C SER A 830 -14.00 9.80 -23.93
N VAL A 831 -14.97 9.03 -24.40
CA VAL A 831 -14.77 8.03 -25.46
C VAL A 831 -15.75 8.28 -26.59
N SER A 832 -15.29 8.17 -27.83
CA SER A 832 -16.13 8.31 -29.02
C SER A 832 -15.57 7.49 -30.18
N ASP A 833 -16.47 7.01 -31.03
CA ASP A 833 -16.07 6.55 -32.36
C ASP A 833 -15.74 7.76 -33.23
N VAL A 834 -14.63 7.67 -33.97
CA VAL A 834 -14.06 8.74 -34.79
C VAL A 834 -13.53 8.16 -36.10
N TYR A 835 -13.52 8.98 -37.15
CA TYR A 835 -12.93 8.61 -38.44
C TYR A 835 -11.63 9.39 -38.65
N ILE A 836 -10.50 8.71 -38.50
CA ILE A 836 -9.15 9.29 -38.61
C ILE A 836 -8.25 8.35 -39.39
N ASN A 837 -7.22 8.86 -40.07
CA ASN A 837 -6.31 8.04 -40.87
C ASN A 837 -7.03 7.07 -41.84
N ASN A 838 -8.15 7.51 -42.43
CA ASN A 838 -9.03 6.73 -43.31
C ASN A 838 -9.64 5.47 -42.69
N GLN A 839 -9.80 5.41 -41.36
CA GLN A 839 -10.39 4.27 -40.66
C GLN A 839 -11.29 4.76 -39.52
N TRP A 840 -12.37 4.00 -39.27
CA TRP A 840 -13.15 4.15 -38.05
C TRP A 840 -12.40 3.52 -36.88
N ARG A 841 -12.32 4.27 -35.77
CA ARG A 841 -11.65 3.90 -34.52
C ARG A 841 -12.50 4.35 -33.35
N THR A 842 -12.33 3.71 -32.20
CA THR A 842 -12.88 4.18 -30.92
C THR A 842 -11.75 4.79 -30.12
N VAL A 843 -11.82 6.08 -29.84
CA VAL A 843 -10.74 6.82 -29.18
C VAL A 843 -11.21 7.31 -27.83
N LEU A 844 -10.36 7.12 -26.82
CA LEU A 844 -10.49 7.65 -25.48
C LEU A 844 -9.59 8.88 -25.33
N VAL A 845 -10.10 9.95 -24.74
CA VAL A 845 -9.33 11.12 -24.32
C VAL A 845 -9.60 11.38 -22.84
N CYS A 846 -8.55 11.50 -22.04
CA CYS A 846 -8.67 11.72 -20.60
C CYS A 846 -7.75 12.85 -20.13
N GLY A 847 -8.25 13.66 -19.20
CA GLY A 847 -7.41 14.58 -18.42
C GLY A 847 -6.77 13.86 -17.24
N GLN A 848 -5.95 14.59 -16.48
CA GLN A 848 -5.32 14.12 -15.26
C GLN A 848 -5.83 14.82 -14.00
N GLY A 849 -6.76 15.77 -14.13
CA GLY A 849 -7.33 16.48 -12.99
C GLY A 849 -6.25 17.26 -12.25
N GLU A 850 -6.07 17.01 -10.95
CA GLU A 850 -4.98 17.60 -10.15
C GLU A 850 -3.60 17.05 -10.50
N GLY A 851 -3.55 15.87 -11.13
CA GLY A 851 -2.31 15.23 -11.54
C GLY A 851 -1.59 16.01 -12.63
N TRP A 852 -0.28 16.07 -12.50
CA TRP A 852 0.64 16.69 -13.43
C TRP A 852 1.80 15.74 -13.70
N GLY A 853 2.54 15.98 -14.78
CA GLY A 853 3.68 15.15 -15.14
C GLY A 853 4.91 15.95 -15.54
N SER A 854 5.88 15.24 -16.07
CA SER A 854 7.14 15.78 -16.59
C SER A 854 6.91 16.87 -17.62
N LYS A 855 7.93 17.68 -17.84
CA LYS A 855 7.89 18.73 -18.86
C LYS A 855 7.85 18.10 -20.26
N PRO A 856 7.09 18.67 -21.22
CA PRO A 856 7.06 18.13 -22.57
C PRO A 856 8.46 18.11 -23.22
N ASP A 857 8.75 17.03 -23.93
CA ASP A 857 9.97 16.89 -24.73
C ASP A 857 10.16 18.03 -25.74
N GLY A 858 11.41 18.37 -26.04
CA GLY A 858 11.74 19.47 -26.96
C GLY A 858 11.34 20.88 -26.49
N TYR A 859 10.72 21.04 -25.31
CA TYR A 859 10.20 22.33 -24.86
C TYR A 859 11.30 23.25 -24.30
N LYS A 860 11.65 24.32 -25.04
CA LYS A 860 12.63 25.33 -24.63
C LYS A 860 12.04 26.76 -24.73
N ASN A 861 11.28 27.21 -23.73
CA ASN A 861 11.14 28.65 -23.38
C ASN A 861 10.21 28.94 -22.17
N GLY A 862 10.77 29.61 -21.15
CA GLY A 862 10.08 30.43 -20.13
C GLY A 862 9.62 29.75 -18.84
N ASP A 863 10.09 30.26 -17.69
CA ASP A 863 9.83 29.86 -16.28
C ASP A 863 8.36 29.96 -15.79
N THR A 864 7.37 29.89 -16.68
CA THR A 864 6.01 30.32 -16.30
C THR A 864 5.13 29.25 -15.67
N ASN A 865 5.58 28.00 -15.57
CA ASN A 865 4.83 26.95 -14.89
C ASN A 865 5.77 25.90 -14.30
N ARG A 866 5.59 25.57 -13.01
CA ARG A 866 6.37 24.51 -12.34
C ARG A 866 5.76 23.12 -12.57
N LYS A 867 4.46 23.03 -12.86
CA LYS A 867 3.69 21.78 -13.01
C LYS A 867 3.06 21.68 -14.40
N HIS A 868 3.27 20.58 -15.12
CA HIS A 868 2.71 20.42 -16.47
C HIS A 868 1.49 19.50 -16.47
N TYR A 869 0.35 20.03 -16.91
CA TYR A 869 -0.93 19.32 -16.88
C TYR A 869 -1.34 18.84 -18.27
N TYR A 870 -1.76 17.58 -18.37
CA TYR A 870 -1.95 16.91 -19.65
C TYR A 870 -3.39 16.44 -19.87
N TYR A 871 -3.76 16.42 -21.15
CA TYR A 871 -4.74 15.48 -21.69
C TYR A 871 -3.98 14.42 -22.49
N PHE A 872 -4.42 13.18 -22.46
CA PHE A 872 -3.84 12.10 -23.28
C PHE A 872 -4.93 11.35 -24.03
N ALA A 873 -4.55 10.68 -25.12
CA ALA A 873 -5.46 9.90 -25.94
C ALA A 873 -4.95 8.49 -26.25
N LEU A 874 -5.89 7.54 -26.25
CA LEU A 874 -5.68 6.13 -26.59
C LEU A 874 -6.67 5.72 -27.67
N ASP A 875 -6.20 4.95 -28.66
CA ASP A 875 -7.08 4.14 -29.49
C ASP A 875 -7.43 2.86 -28.72
N VAL A 876 -8.72 2.70 -28.45
CA VAL A 876 -9.32 1.58 -27.70
C VAL A 876 -10.35 0.85 -28.56
N THR A 877 -10.18 0.87 -29.89
CA THR A 877 -11.03 0.12 -30.83
C THR A 877 -11.08 -1.35 -30.45
N ASP A 878 -9.91 -1.93 -30.19
CA ASP A 878 -9.75 -3.22 -29.51
C ASP A 878 -9.62 -2.97 -28.00
N PRO A 879 -10.63 -3.33 -27.19
CA PRO A 879 -10.65 -3.03 -25.77
C PRO A 879 -9.60 -3.82 -24.96
N GLU A 880 -9.01 -4.88 -25.52
CA GLU A 880 -7.96 -5.67 -24.85
C GLU A 880 -6.55 -5.21 -25.24
N ASN A 881 -6.41 -4.37 -26.26
CA ASN A 881 -5.12 -3.96 -26.82
C ASN A 881 -5.06 -2.44 -27.10
N PRO A 882 -4.95 -1.59 -26.07
CA PRO A 882 -4.95 -0.15 -26.24
C PRO A 882 -3.67 0.34 -26.92
N ILE A 883 -3.78 1.39 -27.75
CA ILE A 883 -2.66 2.00 -28.46
C ILE A 883 -2.56 3.49 -28.07
N PRO A 884 -1.43 3.93 -27.47
CA PRO A 884 -1.22 5.34 -27.15
C PRO A 884 -1.11 6.18 -28.42
N MET A 885 -1.80 7.33 -28.44
CA MET A 885 -1.83 8.22 -29.60
C MET A 885 -0.99 9.47 -29.36
N TRP A 886 -1.36 10.28 -28.37
CA TRP A 886 -0.71 11.55 -28.08
C TRP A 886 -0.96 12.01 -26.65
N GLU A 887 -0.08 12.91 -26.18
CA GLU A 887 -0.17 13.61 -24.91
C GLU A 887 -0.04 15.12 -25.14
N PHE A 888 -0.89 15.91 -24.49
CA PHE A 888 -1.06 17.33 -24.76
C PHE A 888 -1.02 18.16 -23.48
N ALA A 889 0.08 18.91 -23.29
CA ALA A 889 0.30 19.79 -22.13
C ALA A 889 -0.06 21.27 -22.33
N GLY A 890 -0.69 21.60 -23.47
CA GLY A 890 -0.75 22.96 -23.97
C GLY A 890 0.50 23.34 -24.79
N ILE A 891 0.38 24.39 -25.59
CA ILE A 891 1.46 24.86 -26.48
C ILE A 891 1.65 26.35 -26.22
N ARG A 892 2.85 26.75 -25.76
CA ARG A 892 3.30 28.14 -25.72
C ARG A 892 4.41 28.37 -26.75
N ILE A 893 4.08 28.18 -28.02
CA ILE A 893 5.06 28.29 -29.10
C ILE A 893 4.74 29.51 -29.96
N LYS A 894 5.76 30.36 -30.13
CA LYS A 894 5.86 31.31 -31.26
C LYS A 894 6.72 30.67 -32.34
N ARG A 895 6.12 30.21 -33.44
CA ARG A 895 6.86 29.80 -34.64
C ARG A 895 6.15 30.32 -35.89
N SER A 896 6.91 30.87 -36.83
CA SER A 896 6.43 31.30 -38.16
C SER A 896 5.21 32.22 -38.15
N GLY A 897 5.15 33.18 -37.21
CA GLY A 897 4.08 34.18 -37.15
C GLY A 897 2.75 33.70 -36.57
N LYS A 898 2.62 32.44 -36.12
CA LYS A 898 1.47 31.94 -35.36
C LYS A 898 1.82 31.85 -33.86
N ASN A 899 0.94 32.37 -33.01
CA ASN A 899 0.99 32.25 -31.55
C ASN A 899 0.02 31.15 -31.13
N TYR A 900 0.51 30.12 -30.45
CA TYR A 900 -0.33 29.18 -29.70
C TYR A 900 -0.22 29.56 -28.22
N ASN A 901 -1.35 29.79 -27.55
CA ASN A 901 -1.42 30.38 -26.20
C ASN A 901 -2.13 29.49 -25.17
N MET A 902 -2.31 28.19 -25.44
CA MET A 902 -2.93 27.32 -24.45
C MET A 902 -1.91 26.94 -23.39
N THR A 903 -2.16 27.37 -22.15
CA THR A 903 -1.41 26.94 -20.97
C THR A 903 -2.36 26.13 -20.10
N ASN A 904 -2.20 24.80 -20.10
CA ASN A 904 -3.01 23.93 -19.26
C ASN A 904 -2.74 24.23 -17.78
N GLY A 905 -3.82 24.34 -17.02
CA GLY A 905 -3.86 24.08 -15.58
C GLY A 905 -4.40 22.67 -15.35
N GLN A 906 -4.79 22.36 -14.11
CA GLN A 906 -5.36 21.08 -13.71
C GLN A 906 -6.51 20.66 -14.65
N THR A 907 -6.37 19.56 -15.39
CA THR A 907 -7.22 19.21 -16.54
C THR A 907 -8.55 18.52 -16.13
N TRP A 908 -9.37 19.27 -15.40
CA TRP A 908 -10.69 18.86 -14.91
C TRP A 908 -11.79 18.82 -15.97
N SER A 909 -11.62 19.57 -17.07
CA SER A 909 -12.63 19.68 -18.12
C SER A 909 -12.69 18.38 -18.92
N VAL A 910 -13.76 17.60 -18.76
CA VAL A 910 -13.94 16.35 -19.50
C VAL A 910 -14.18 16.69 -20.98
N PRO A 911 -13.35 16.19 -21.91
CA PRO A 911 -13.44 16.56 -23.32
C PRO A 911 -14.78 16.24 -23.97
N TYR A 912 -15.29 17.15 -24.80
CA TYR A 912 -16.38 16.85 -25.74
C TYR A 912 -15.80 16.51 -27.11
N ILE A 913 -15.93 15.26 -27.54
CA ILE A 913 -15.47 14.80 -28.85
C ILE A 913 -16.60 14.95 -29.88
N GLY A 914 -16.29 15.57 -31.03
CA GLY A 914 -17.23 15.74 -32.13
C GLY A 914 -16.55 15.96 -33.48
N LYS A 915 -17.33 15.79 -34.56
CA LYS A 915 -16.90 16.00 -35.95
C LYS A 915 -17.16 17.45 -36.36
N VAL A 916 -16.26 18.05 -37.13
CA VAL A 916 -16.44 19.36 -37.77
C VAL A 916 -16.00 19.30 -39.23
N ASP A 917 -16.62 20.07 -40.11
CA ASP A 917 -16.13 20.23 -41.48
C ASP A 917 -15.01 21.29 -41.54
N ILE A 918 -13.87 20.95 -42.13
CA ILE A 918 -12.77 21.88 -42.39
C ILE A 918 -12.46 21.90 -43.88
N SER A 919 -13.02 22.92 -44.55
CA SER A 919 -12.87 23.14 -45.99
C SER A 919 -13.28 21.91 -46.83
N GLY A 920 -14.39 21.26 -46.46
CA GLY A 920 -14.89 20.04 -47.11
C GLY A 920 -14.25 18.74 -46.60
N ASN A 921 -13.42 18.79 -45.56
CA ASN A 921 -12.79 17.62 -44.96
C ASN A 921 -13.34 17.38 -43.54
N PRO A 922 -14.01 16.24 -43.29
CA PRO A 922 -14.49 15.90 -41.96
C PRO A 922 -13.29 15.70 -41.03
N THR A 923 -13.27 16.43 -39.92
CA THR A 923 -12.19 16.44 -38.94
C THR A 923 -12.76 16.19 -37.55
N TRP A 924 -12.25 15.20 -36.84
CA TRP A 924 -12.66 14.91 -35.46
C TRP A 924 -11.81 15.68 -34.46
N VAL A 925 -12.47 16.34 -33.51
CA VAL A 925 -11.82 17.19 -32.50
C VAL A 925 -12.35 16.92 -31.09
N ALA A 926 -11.47 17.08 -30.11
CA ALA A 926 -11.80 17.21 -28.70
C ALA A 926 -11.88 18.70 -28.34
N PHE A 927 -13.06 19.17 -27.93
CA PHE A 927 -13.26 20.48 -27.32
C PHE A 927 -12.99 20.40 -25.83
N VAL A 928 -12.10 21.24 -25.31
CA VAL A 928 -11.64 21.19 -23.92
C VAL A 928 -11.41 22.58 -23.32
N GLY A 929 -11.70 22.73 -22.03
CA GLY A 929 -11.20 23.81 -21.20
C GLY A 929 -9.81 23.49 -20.66
N SER A 930 -8.97 24.51 -20.47
CA SER A 930 -7.60 24.32 -19.97
C SER A 930 -7.51 24.11 -18.45
N GLY A 931 -8.60 24.08 -17.69
CA GLY A 931 -8.57 23.64 -16.29
C GLY A 931 -8.38 24.72 -15.21
N TYR A 932 -8.18 24.32 -13.96
CA TYR A 932 -7.91 25.22 -12.81
C TYR A 932 -6.43 25.60 -12.72
N THR A 933 -6.11 26.81 -12.25
CA THR A 933 -4.73 27.13 -11.86
C THR A 933 -4.40 26.56 -10.48
N HIS A 934 -3.24 25.92 -10.35
CA HIS A 934 -2.75 25.41 -9.07
C HIS A 934 -2.39 26.55 -8.09
N LEU A 935 -2.51 26.31 -6.77
CA LEU A 935 -2.19 27.30 -5.74
C LEU A 935 -0.71 27.74 -5.77
N ASP A 936 0.21 26.82 -6.05
CA ASP A 936 1.64 27.13 -6.22
C ASP A 936 1.95 28.08 -7.39
N ASP A 937 1.04 28.18 -8.37
CA ASP A 937 1.19 29.03 -9.56
C ASP A 937 0.42 30.36 -9.42
N VAL A 938 0.15 30.81 -8.18
CA VAL A 938 -0.59 32.05 -7.88
C VAL A 938 -0.10 33.29 -8.64
N ARG A 939 1.21 33.37 -8.96
CA ARG A 939 1.80 34.49 -9.71
C ARG A 939 1.43 34.50 -11.20
N HIS A 940 0.85 33.42 -11.70
CA HIS A 940 0.50 33.20 -13.11
C HIS A 940 -0.99 32.90 -13.33
N GLN A 941 -1.85 33.11 -12.32
CA GLN A 941 -3.30 32.84 -12.36
C GLN A 941 -4.06 33.50 -13.51
N VAL A 942 -3.55 34.61 -14.05
CA VAL A 942 -4.14 35.27 -15.22
C VAL A 942 -3.79 34.58 -16.54
N TYR A 943 -2.88 33.60 -16.57
CA TYR A 943 -2.36 32.98 -17.80
C TYR A 943 -2.52 31.44 -17.87
N ILE A 944 -2.80 30.78 -16.77
CA ILE A 944 -2.97 29.32 -16.68
C ILE A 944 -4.47 29.02 -16.57
N GLY A 945 -4.95 27.96 -17.22
CA GLY A 945 -6.33 27.50 -17.03
C GLY A 945 -7.40 28.34 -17.73
N ASN A 946 -7.06 29.40 -18.46
CA ASN A 946 -8.01 30.33 -19.09
C ASN A 946 -8.14 30.24 -20.62
N THR A 947 -7.85 29.10 -21.24
CA THR A 947 -7.97 28.88 -22.68
C THR A 947 -8.95 27.76 -23.01
N PHE A 948 -9.88 28.03 -23.94
CA PHE A 948 -10.72 27.00 -24.55
C PHE A 948 -10.12 26.59 -25.89
N ALA A 949 -10.08 25.29 -26.21
CA ALA A 949 -9.44 24.79 -27.42
C ALA A 949 -10.22 23.66 -28.09
N ALA A 950 -10.01 23.52 -29.40
CA ALA A 950 -10.37 22.37 -30.21
C ALA A 950 -9.07 21.67 -30.64
N ILE A 951 -8.86 20.45 -30.18
CA ILE A 951 -7.67 19.63 -30.41
C ILE A 951 -8.03 18.52 -31.38
N LYS A 952 -7.25 18.30 -32.43
CA LYS A 952 -7.49 17.21 -33.37
C LYS A 952 -7.28 15.86 -32.69
N ILE A 953 -8.23 14.94 -32.89
CA ILE A 953 -8.12 13.58 -32.34
C ILE A 953 -7.00 12.78 -33.02
N GLU A 954 -6.71 13.06 -34.29
CA GLU A 954 -5.71 12.33 -35.09
C GLU A 954 -4.29 12.42 -34.54
N ASP A 955 -3.87 13.59 -34.06
CA ASP A 955 -2.46 13.86 -33.73
C ASP A 955 -2.26 14.75 -32.49
N GLY A 956 -3.33 15.18 -31.81
CA GLY A 956 -3.23 16.05 -30.63
C GLY A 956 -2.87 17.50 -30.95
N SER A 957 -2.85 17.91 -32.23
CA SER A 957 -2.55 19.28 -32.62
C SER A 957 -3.74 20.23 -32.40
N VAL A 958 -3.46 21.47 -32.02
CA VAL A 958 -4.51 22.49 -31.79
C VAL A 958 -5.05 23.00 -33.13
N LEU A 959 -6.33 22.73 -33.40
CA LEU A 959 -7.04 23.26 -34.56
C LEU A 959 -7.45 24.72 -34.35
N TRP A 960 -7.97 25.03 -33.16
CA TRP A 960 -8.45 26.36 -32.79
C TRP A 960 -8.32 26.56 -31.27
N SER A 961 -8.09 27.80 -30.84
CA SER A 961 -8.11 28.15 -29.41
C SER A 961 -8.48 29.60 -29.16
N LYS A 962 -9.02 29.89 -27.98
CA LYS A 962 -9.29 31.23 -27.49
C LYS A 962 -8.93 31.35 -26.02
N ARG A 963 -8.03 32.30 -25.73
CA ARG A 963 -7.74 32.73 -24.36
C ARG A 963 -8.81 33.73 -23.89
N ILE A 964 -9.25 33.56 -22.65
CA ILE A 964 -10.24 34.40 -21.97
C ILE A 964 -9.52 35.31 -20.98
N SER A 965 -9.90 36.58 -20.98
CA SER A 965 -9.35 37.58 -20.07
C SER A 965 -10.13 37.60 -18.77
N ASP A 966 -9.41 37.76 -17.66
CA ASP A 966 -9.95 37.88 -16.32
C ASP A 966 -10.84 39.13 -16.15
N VAL A 967 -11.94 38.97 -15.42
CA VAL A 967 -12.85 40.05 -15.01
C VAL A 967 -12.91 40.15 -13.49
N ASP A 968 -12.32 41.22 -12.95
CA ASP A 968 -12.22 41.42 -11.49
C ASP A 968 -13.59 41.50 -10.78
N SER A 969 -13.95 40.44 -10.07
CA SER A 969 -15.18 40.28 -9.29
C SER A 969 -15.25 41.14 -8.03
N SER A 970 -14.13 41.72 -7.60
CA SER A 970 -14.08 42.65 -6.46
C SER A 970 -14.49 44.08 -6.85
N SER A 971 -14.56 44.36 -8.15
CA SER A 971 -14.95 45.66 -8.69
C SER A 971 -16.47 45.83 -8.78
N ARG A 972 -16.99 46.88 -8.13
CA ARG A 972 -18.40 47.34 -8.28
C ARG A 972 -18.79 47.72 -9.71
N ARG A 973 -17.83 47.85 -10.63
CA ARG A 973 -18.09 48.12 -12.05
C ARG A 973 -18.46 46.85 -12.83
N ASN A 974 -17.98 45.70 -12.37
CA ASN A 974 -18.11 44.42 -13.07
C ASN A 974 -19.15 43.52 -12.40
N SER A 975 -19.16 43.47 -11.06
CA SER A 975 -20.10 42.66 -10.27
C SER A 975 -21.19 43.52 -9.62
N GLY A 976 -22.44 43.07 -9.76
CA GLY A 976 -23.60 43.63 -9.06
C GLY A 976 -23.57 43.44 -7.55
N ASN A 977 -22.76 42.49 -7.05
CA ASN A 977 -22.56 42.21 -5.64
C ASN A 977 -21.13 41.71 -5.37
N PRO A 978 -20.13 42.62 -5.33
CA PRO A 978 -18.73 42.23 -5.36
C PRO A 978 -18.29 41.30 -4.24
N PHE A 979 -17.29 40.47 -4.55
CA PHE A 979 -16.60 39.58 -3.61
C PHE A 979 -15.12 39.44 -4.00
N ALA A 980 -14.31 38.73 -3.19
CA ALA A 980 -12.89 38.56 -3.49
C ALA A 980 -12.69 37.95 -4.89
N ASN A 981 -11.77 38.50 -5.69
CA ASN A 981 -11.63 38.07 -7.07
C ASN A 981 -11.32 36.58 -7.16
N ILE A 982 -12.09 35.86 -7.98
CA ILE A 982 -11.79 34.50 -8.41
C ILE A 982 -11.26 34.64 -9.82
N TYR A 983 -10.02 34.23 -10.06
CA TYR A 983 -9.43 34.36 -11.39
C TYR A 983 -10.13 33.45 -12.39
N VAL A 984 -10.31 33.95 -13.62
CA VAL A 984 -10.91 33.18 -14.70
C VAL A 984 -10.17 31.85 -14.92
N ALA A 985 -10.94 30.76 -14.95
CA ALA A 985 -10.47 29.44 -15.32
C ALA A 985 -11.59 28.65 -16.03
N LEU A 986 -11.21 27.57 -16.72
CA LEU A 986 -12.11 26.73 -17.52
C LEU A 986 -12.04 25.26 -17.08
N PRO A 987 -12.44 24.95 -15.84
CA PRO A 987 -12.49 23.58 -15.32
C PRO A 987 -13.74 22.81 -15.77
N GLY A 988 -14.82 23.51 -16.13
CA GLY A 988 -16.09 22.91 -16.52
C GLY A 988 -16.00 22.19 -17.86
N SER A 989 -16.76 21.11 -18.00
CA SER A 989 -16.81 20.33 -19.24
C SER A 989 -17.67 21.03 -20.30
N PRO A 990 -17.23 21.12 -21.58
CA PRO A 990 -18.06 21.64 -22.65
C PRO A 990 -19.14 20.66 -23.10
N ASN A 991 -20.11 21.15 -23.86
CA ASN A 991 -21.10 20.33 -24.54
C ASN A 991 -21.50 20.93 -25.90
N GLY A 992 -21.77 20.11 -26.92
CA GLY A 992 -22.02 20.57 -28.29
C GLY A 992 -23.45 20.34 -28.79
N VAL A 993 -23.78 20.87 -29.96
CA VAL A 993 -25.03 20.57 -30.68
C VAL A 993 -24.84 20.72 -32.18
N ASP A 994 -25.47 19.80 -32.92
CA ASP A 994 -25.66 19.83 -34.37
C ASP A 994 -27.08 20.33 -34.66
N LEU A 995 -27.21 21.51 -35.27
CA LEU A 995 -28.48 22.20 -35.52
C LEU A 995 -29.15 21.75 -36.82
N ASP A 996 -28.36 21.49 -37.86
CA ASP A 996 -28.86 21.18 -39.21
C ASP A 996 -28.92 19.67 -39.49
N ARG A 997 -28.38 18.85 -38.58
CA ARG A 997 -28.35 17.39 -38.59
C ARG A 997 -27.52 16.79 -39.71
N ASN A 998 -26.43 17.44 -40.06
CA ASN A 998 -25.47 16.93 -41.03
C ASN A 998 -24.40 16.02 -40.38
N GLY A 999 -24.39 15.87 -39.06
CA GLY A 999 -23.43 15.08 -38.29
C GLY A 999 -22.21 15.86 -37.82
N ASP A 1000 -22.08 17.13 -38.17
CA ASP A 1000 -21.04 18.04 -37.73
C ASP A 1000 -21.54 18.92 -36.57
N VAL A 1001 -20.63 19.26 -35.65
CA VAL A 1001 -20.94 20.12 -34.52
C VAL A 1001 -20.99 21.57 -34.97
N ASP A 1002 -22.16 22.21 -34.80
CA ASP A 1002 -22.32 23.63 -35.09
C ASP A 1002 -21.90 24.48 -33.89
N TYR A 1003 -22.52 24.26 -32.72
CA TYR A 1003 -22.31 25.08 -31.53
C TYR A 1003 -21.73 24.26 -30.39
N VAL A 1004 -20.78 24.86 -29.65
CA VAL A 1004 -20.22 24.30 -28.41
C VAL A 1004 -20.37 25.30 -27.28
N TYR A 1005 -20.94 24.87 -26.16
CA TYR A 1005 -21.22 25.68 -24.99
C TYR A 1005 -20.34 25.28 -23.81
N PHE A 1006 -19.86 26.28 -23.05
CA PHE A 1006 -19.03 26.06 -21.87
C PHE A 1006 -19.11 27.25 -20.90
N GLY A 1007 -18.89 26.99 -19.61
CA GLY A 1007 -18.85 28.02 -18.55
C GLY A 1007 -17.43 28.42 -18.14
N ASP A 1008 -17.30 29.55 -17.44
CA ASP A 1008 -16.06 29.95 -16.76
C ASP A 1008 -16.28 30.42 -15.31
N LEU A 1009 -15.18 30.61 -14.57
CA LEU A 1009 -15.23 31.07 -13.18
C LEU A 1009 -15.62 32.55 -13.00
N ASP A 1010 -15.64 33.34 -14.07
CA ASP A 1010 -16.15 34.72 -14.04
C ASP A 1010 -17.68 34.76 -14.26
N GLY A 1011 -18.34 33.60 -14.35
CA GLY A 1011 -19.78 33.51 -14.50
C GLY A 1011 -20.28 33.77 -15.92
N HIS A 1012 -19.44 33.55 -16.94
CA HIS A 1012 -19.87 33.58 -18.32
C HIS A 1012 -20.30 32.21 -18.82
N LEU A 1013 -21.38 32.16 -19.58
CA LEU A 1013 -21.66 31.06 -20.51
C LEU A 1013 -21.27 31.48 -21.92
N TRP A 1014 -20.35 30.74 -22.51
CA TRP A 1014 -19.83 30.95 -23.85
C TRP A 1014 -20.49 30.04 -24.86
N ARG A 1015 -20.55 30.52 -26.10
CA ARG A 1015 -20.84 29.72 -27.30
C ARG A 1015 -19.71 29.89 -28.30
N LEU A 1016 -19.10 28.79 -28.71
CA LEU A 1016 -18.30 28.67 -29.90
C LEU A 1016 -19.20 28.25 -31.07
N ASP A 1017 -19.23 29.07 -32.12
CA ASP A 1017 -19.81 28.75 -33.41
C ASP A 1017 -18.72 28.16 -34.32
N ALA A 1018 -18.81 26.85 -34.55
CA ALA A 1018 -17.91 26.04 -35.36
C ALA A 1018 -18.53 25.60 -36.70
N SER A 1019 -19.71 26.12 -37.06
CA SER A 1019 -20.47 25.75 -38.27
C SER A 1019 -19.76 26.09 -39.60
N SER A 1020 -18.75 26.97 -39.57
CA SER A 1020 -18.01 27.37 -40.77
C SER A 1020 -16.84 26.42 -41.05
N GLY A 1021 -16.70 25.97 -42.31
CA GLY A 1021 -15.53 25.23 -42.79
C GLY A 1021 -14.19 25.98 -42.73
N ASN A 1022 -14.18 27.25 -42.36
CA ASN A 1022 -12.99 28.06 -42.14
C ASN A 1022 -12.86 28.43 -40.65
N THR A 1023 -11.85 27.89 -39.98
CA THR A 1023 -11.62 28.11 -38.53
C THR A 1023 -11.39 29.57 -38.16
N ASN A 1024 -10.97 30.43 -39.10
CA ASN A 1024 -10.84 31.88 -38.85
C ASN A 1024 -12.20 32.60 -38.75
N SER A 1025 -13.27 31.96 -39.26
CA SER A 1025 -14.64 32.45 -39.17
C SER A 1025 -15.38 31.93 -37.94
N TRP A 1026 -14.78 30.99 -37.20
CA TRP A 1026 -15.34 30.53 -35.94
C TRP A 1026 -15.41 31.69 -34.94
N SER A 1027 -16.56 31.85 -34.30
CA SER A 1027 -16.80 32.94 -33.37
C SER A 1027 -17.13 32.40 -31.98
N CYS A 1028 -16.43 32.88 -30.96
CA CYS A 1028 -16.66 32.46 -29.58
C CYS A 1028 -17.13 33.65 -28.77
N ASN A 1029 -18.41 33.70 -28.41
CA ASN A 1029 -19.04 34.85 -27.78
C ASN A 1029 -19.72 34.46 -26.48
N THR A 1030 -19.73 35.39 -25.53
CA THR A 1030 -20.52 35.26 -24.31
C THR A 1030 -22.00 35.43 -24.66
N ILE A 1031 -22.82 34.43 -24.32
CA ILE A 1031 -24.28 34.47 -24.53
C ILE A 1031 -25.05 34.75 -23.24
N TYR A 1032 -24.40 34.55 -22.08
CA TYR A 1032 -24.92 34.93 -20.77
C TYR A 1032 -23.75 35.30 -19.85
N THR A 1033 -23.94 36.32 -19.01
CA THR A 1033 -23.03 36.73 -17.94
C THR A 1033 -23.87 36.81 -16.67
N ASP A 1034 -23.47 36.08 -15.63
CA ASP A 1034 -24.05 36.27 -14.31
C ASP A 1034 -23.78 37.70 -13.82
N ARG A 1035 -24.81 38.39 -13.36
CA ARG A 1035 -24.71 39.80 -12.96
C ARG A 1035 -23.71 40.02 -11.81
N CYS A 1036 -23.52 39.01 -10.96
CA CYS A 1036 -22.61 39.06 -9.84
C CYS A 1036 -21.25 38.40 -10.14
N LEU A 1037 -21.06 37.83 -11.33
CA LEU A 1037 -19.90 37.03 -11.72
C LEU A 1037 -19.75 35.75 -10.90
N TYR A 1038 -20.88 35.11 -10.54
CA TYR A 1038 -20.82 33.82 -9.86
C TYR A 1038 -20.34 32.70 -10.80
N PRO A 1039 -19.36 31.87 -10.39
CA PRO A 1039 -18.76 30.83 -11.24
C PRO A 1039 -19.76 29.89 -11.90
N ILE A 1040 -19.52 29.53 -13.17
CA ILE A 1040 -20.27 28.49 -13.90
C ILE A 1040 -19.30 27.37 -14.28
N ILE A 1041 -19.38 26.25 -13.58
CA ILE A 1041 -18.52 25.07 -13.84
C ILE A 1041 -19.29 23.84 -14.35
N THR A 1042 -20.62 23.84 -14.21
CA THR A 1042 -21.46 22.71 -14.62
C THR A 1042 -21.36 22.52 -16.13
N LYS A 1043 -21.21 21.27 -16.58
CA LYS A 1043 -21.40 20.91 -17.99
C LYS A 1043 -22.79 21.33 -18.44
N PRO A 1044 -22.94 22.22 -19.43
CA PRO A 1044 -24.26 22.67 -19.84
C PRO A 1044 -25.07 21.51 -20.44
N ALA A 1045 -26.28 21.30 -19.93
CA ALA A 1045 -27.21 20.37 -20.56
C ALA A 1045 -27.93 21.07 -21.70
N ILE A 1046 -28.03 20.41 -22.86
CA ILE A 1046 -28.59 21.01 -24.07
C ILE A 1046 -29.82 20.21 -24.51
N TYR A 1047 -30.91 20.92 -24.78
CA TYR A 1047 -32.10 20.36 -25.41
C TYR A 1047 -32.42 21.11 -26.70
N LEU A 1048 -32.30 20.42 -27.83
CA LEU A 1048 -32.73 20.89 -29.13
C LEU A 1048 -34.21 20.53 -29.30
N GLY A 1049 -35.10 21.48 -29.04
CA GLY A 1049 -36.54 21.20 -29.00
C GLY A 1049 -37.09 20.69 -30.34
N TYR A 1050 -38.00 19.71 -30.28
CA TYR A 1050 -38.92 19.41 -31.38
C TYR A 1050 -40.25 20.12 -31.10
N ALA A 1051 -40.59 21.07 -31.94
CA ALA A 1051 -41.64 21.99 -31.62
C ALA A 1051 -43.03 21.42 -31.93
N THR A 1052 -43.86 21.30 -30.89
CA THR A 1052 -45.31 21.53 -30.99
C THR A 1052 -45.63 23.00 -31.33
N SER A 1053 -44.62 23.89 -31.37
CA SER A 1053 -44.72 25.34 -31.58
C SER A 1053 -43.86 25.94 -32.72
N GLY A 1054 -43.24 25.13 -33.59
CA GLY A 1054 -42.50 25.60 -34.78
C GLY A 1054 -41.07 26.17 -34.67
N SER A 1055 -40.36 26.11 -33.52
CA SER A 1055 -38.99 26.70 -33.40
C SER A 1055 -37.92 25.70 -32.89
N ASN A 1056 -36.80 25.55 -33.62
CA ASN A 1056 -35.66 24.67 -33.32
C ASN A 1056 -34.48 25.44 -32.67
N TYR A 1057 -34.67 26.04 -31.50
CA TYR A 1057 -33.58 26.73 -30.78
C TYR A 1057 -33.03 25.85 -29.64
N PRO A 1058 -31.70 25.78 -29.46
CA PRO A 1058 -31.09 25.16 -28.29
C PRO A 1058 -31.58 25.81 -26.99
N ARG A 1059 -31.96 24.97 -26.02
CA ARG A 1059 -32.15 25.36 -24.62
C ARG A 1059 -30.99 24.83 -23.81
N ILE A 1060 -30.32 25.72 -23.09
CA ILE A 1060 -29.10 25.44 -22.33
C ILE A 1060 -29.41 25.58 -20.84
N TYR A 1061 -29.11 24.55 -20.07
CA TYR A 1061 -29.34 24.50 -18.62
C TYR A 1061 -28.01 24.41 -17.90
N PHE A 1062 -27.78 25.28 -16.93
CA PHE A 1062 -26.54 25.37 -16.17
C PHE A 1062 -26.77 26.01 -14.79
N GLY A 1063 -25.82 25.80 -13.89
CA GLY A 1063 -25.85 26.33 -12.54
C GLY A 1063 -24.71 27.30 -12.24
N THR A 1064 -24.91 28.16 -11.23
CA THR A 1064 -23.91 29.10 -10.74
C THR A 1064 -23.45 28.76 -9.31
N GLY A 1065 -22.28 29.28 -8.95
CA GLY A 1065 -21.70 29.21 -7.60
C GLY A 1065 -20.74 28.07 -7.35
N GLY A 1066 -20.50 27.18 -8.33
CA GLY A 1066 -19.58 26.06 -8.19
C GLY A 1066 -18.11 26.50 -8.22
N ASP A 1067 -17.61 26.99 -7.09
CA ASP A 1067 -16.18 27.13 -6.76
C ASP A 1067 -16.06 27.27 -5.24
N GLU A 1068 -14.98 26.78 -4.64
CA GLU A 1068 -14.79 26.84 -3.19
C GLU A 1068 -14.66 28.27 -2.67
N ARG A 1069 -14.05 29.14 -3.48
CA ARG A 1069 -13.82 30.56 -3.15
C ARG A 1069 -15.08 31.40 -3.32
N ALA A 1070 -16.15 30.85 -3.91
CA ALA A 1070 -17.41 31.56 -4.00
C ALA A 1070 -17.94 31.86 -2.58
N PRO A 1071 -18.64 32.98 -2.30
CA PRO A 1071 -18.96 33.34 -0.92
C PRO A 1071 -20.18 32.60 -0.37
N SER A 1072 -20.06 31.97 0.81
CA SER A 1072 -21.13 31.19 1.45
C SER A 1072 -22.38 31.98 1.87
N THR A 1073 -22.35 33.32 1.78
CA THR A 1073 -23.41 34.24 2.21
C THR A 1073 -24.27 34.77 1.06
N ARG A 1074 -24.17 34.17 -0.14
CA ARG A 1074 -24.83 34.64 -1.37
C ARG A 1074 -25.95 33.70 -1.85
N ASN A 1075 -26.85 34.21 -2.68
CA ASN A 1075 -27.85 33.39 -3.36
C ASN A 1075 -27.40 33.13 -4.81
N TYR A 1076 -27.19 31.86 -5.12
CA TYR A 1076 -26.84 31.41 -6.47
C TYR A 1076 -28.08 31.06 -7.30
N SER A 1077 -27.87 30.57 -8.51
CA SER A 1077 -28.92 30.37 -9.49
C SER A 1077 -28.75 29.11 -10.34
N PHE A 1078 -29.87 28.56 -10.78
CA PHE A 1078 -29.95 27.60 -11.89
C PHE A 1078 -30.71 28.27 -13.03
N VAL A 1079 -30.15 28.27 -14.24
CA VAL A 1079 -30.62 29.09 -15.36
C VAL A 1079 -30.95 28.20 -16.55
N ALA A 1080 -32.12 28.43 -17.14
CA ALA A 1080 -32.49 27.92 -18.45
C ALA A 1080 -32.43 29.05 -19.48
N LEU A 1081 -31.51 28.96 -20.42
CA LEU A 1081 -31.25 29.95 -21.46
C LEU A 1081 -31.71 29.43 -22.82
N MET A 1082 -32.35 30.28 -23.64
CA MET A 1082 -32.68 29.97 -25.03
C MET A 1082 -31.72 30.69 -25.95
N ASP A 1083 -31.01 29.94 -26.80
CA ASP A 1083 -30.12 30.51 -27.81
C ASP A 1083 -30.83 30.55 -29.17
N ASP A 1084 -31.43 31.69 -29.50
CA ASP A 1084 -32.06 31.95 -30.81
C ASP A 1084 -31.10 32.64 -31.81
N SER A 1085 -29.79 32.55 -31.52
CA SER A 1085 -28.66 33.20 -32.16
C SER A 1085 -28.63 34.74 -32.15
N ARG A 1086 -29.64 35.39 -31.55
CA ARG A 1086 -29.82 36.85 -31.61
C ARG A 1086 -29.92 37.50 -30.22
N THR A 1087 -30.62 36.85 -29.31
CA THR A 1087 -30.91 37.32 -27.97
C THR A 1087 -29.85 36.78 -27.02
N THR A 1088 -29.28 37.64 -26.19
CA THR A 1088 -28.26 37.28 -25.18
C THR A 1088 -28.59 37.87 -23.81
N GLY A 1089 -27.83 37.47 -22.79
CA GLY A 1089 -27.96 37.96 -21.42
C GLY A 1089 -29.28 37.58 -20.76
N THR A 1090 -29.75 38.41 -19.83
CA THR A 1090 -30.99 38.15 -19.05
C THR A 1090 -32.26 38.09 -19.91
N SER A 1091 -32.24 38.71 -21.10
CA SER A 1091 -33.34 38.65 -22.07
C SER A 1091 -33.51 37.25 -22.65
N ALA A 1092 -32.44 36.49 -22.84
CA ALA A 1092 -32.44 35.14 -23.40
C ALA A 1092 -32.87 34.05 -22.39
N VAL A 1093 -32.94 34.38 -21.10
CA VAL A 1093 -33.37 33.43 -20.06
C VAL A 1093 -34.86 33.07 -20.29
N GLU A 1094 -35.20 31.78 -20.33
CA GLU A 1094 -36.60 31.33 -20.41
C GLU A 1094 -37.20 31.24 -19.00
N TRP A 1095 -36.46 30.65 -18.06
CA TRP A 1095 -36.78 30.61 -16.63
C TRP A 1095 -35.51 30.42 -15.79
N PHE A 1096 -35.59 30.72 -14.49
CA PHE A 1096 -34.47 30.49 -13.56
C PHE A 1096 -34.96 30.19 -12.14
N ILE A 1097 -34.13 29.52 -11.36
CA ILE A 1097 -34.28 29.34 -9.91
C ILE A 1097 -33.19 30.20 -9.26
N GLY A 1098 -33.54 31.05 -8.29
CA GLY A 1098 -32.57 31.92 -7.62
C GLY A 1098 -33.20 33.18 -7.03
N ASP A 1099 -32.38 34.22 -6.85
CA ASP A 1099 -32.78 35.53 -6.35
C ASP A 1099 -32.75 36.61 -7.46
N VAL A 1100 -33.81 37.41 -7.56
CA VAL A 1100 -33.95 38.45 -8.60
C VAL A 1100 -32.98 39.62 -8.40
N THR A 1101 -32.58 39.90 -7.16
CA THR A 1101 -31.69 41.02 -6.82
C THR A 1101 -30.25 40.72 -7.18
N GLU A 1102 -29.83 39.45 -7.03
CA GLU A 1102 -28.50 38.96 -7.41
C GLU A 1102 -28.42 38.81 -8.94
N THR A 1103 -29.33 38.03 -9.53
CA THR A 1103 -29.28 37.71 -10.97
C THR A 1103 -29.65 38.89 -11.89
N GLY A 1104 -30.48 39.83 -11.42
CA GLY A 1104 -31.06 40.87 -12.28
C GLY A 1104 -32.06 40.34 -13.33
N ILE A 1105 -32.47 39.07 -13.24
CA ILE A 1105 -33.47 38.47 -14.12
C ILE A 1105 -34.87 38.87 -13.62
N PRO A 1106 -35.82 39.26 -14.51
CA PRO A 1106 -37.16 39.66 -14.10
C PRO A 1106 -37.90 38.59 -13.30
N LEU A 1107 -38.67 39.02 -12.28
CA LEU A 1107 -39.49 38.14 -11.43
C LEU A 1107 -40.46 37.25 -12.24
N THR A 1108 -40.90 37.71 -13.41
CA THR A 1108 -41.79 36.94 -14.30
C THR A 1108 -41.18 35.65 -14.86
N LYS A 1109 -39.84 35.52 -14.84
CA LYS A 1109 -39.10 34.33 -15.27
C LYS A 1109 -38.70 33.43 -14.10
N LYS A 1110 -39.05 33.78 -12.87
CA LYS A 1110 -38.66 33.04 -11.67
C LYS A 1110 -39.49 31.76 -11.53
N ALA A 1111 -38.81 30.62 -11.42
CA ALA A 1111 -39.39 29.28 -11.29
C ALA A 1111 -39.16 28.65 -9.90
N GLY A 1112 -38.37 29.28 -9.04
CA GLY A 1112 -38.07 28.81 -7.69
C GLY A 1112 -36.98 29.65 -7.03
N SER A 1113 -36.51 29.23 -5.86
CA SER A 1113 -35.38 29.85 -5.16
C SER A 1113 -34.42 28.80 -4.59
N LEU A 1114 -33.13 29.16 -4.57
CA LEU A 1114 -32.12 28.51 -3.76
C LEU A 1114 -31.99 29.27 -2.43
N THR A 1115 -31.52 28.59 -1.39
CA THR A 1115 -31.23 29.21 -0.09
C THR A 1115 -29.83 29.83 -0.06
N VAL A 1116 -29.56 30.71 0.91
CA VAL A 1116 -28.25 31.35 1.06
C VAL A 1116 -27.15 30.28 1.18
N GLY A 1117 -26.10 30.43 0.37
CA GLY A 1117 -24.93 29.55 0.32
C GLY A 1117 -25.13 28.26 -0.50
N GLU A 1118 -26.33 28.03 -1.03
CA GLU A 1118 -26.67 26.83 -1.81
C GLU A 1118 -26.23 26.99 -3.27
N ARG A 1119 -25.26 26.18 -3.68
CA ARG A 1119 -24.55 26.24 -4.96
C ARG A 1119 -24.97 25.07 -5.85
N VAL A 1120 -24.91 25.27 -7.16
CA VAL A 1120 -25.06 24.19 -8.13
C VAL A 1120 -23.68 23.73 -8.57
N TRP A 1121 -23.25 22.59 -8.04
CA TRP A 1121 -21.97 21.95 -8.40
C TRP A 1121 -22.13 20.84 -9.44
N ALA A 1122 -23.30 20.20 -9.47
CA ALA A 1122 -23.55 19.05 -10.30
C ALA A 1122 -23.98 19.42 -11.72
N ASP A 1123 -23.45 18.66 -12.68
CA ASP A 1123 -23.86 18.71 -14.07
C ASP A 1123 -25.36 18.39 -14.19
N PRO A 1124 -26.18 19.26 -14.79
CA PRO A 1124 -27.57 18.96 -15.05
C PRO A 1124 -27.72 17.84 -16.08
N VAL A 1125 -28.75 17.01 -15.92
CA VAL A 1125 -29.07 15.92 -16.85
C VAL A 1125 -30.52 15.99 -17.28
N ILE A 1126 -30.76 15.75 -18.57
CA ILE A 1126 -32.10 15.82 -19.17
C ILE A 1126 -32.58 14.41 -19.53
N ALA A 1127 -33.75 14.05 -19.03
CA ALA A 1127 -34.48 12.87 -19.48
C ALA A 1127 -35.99 13.06 -19.39
N ASN A 1128 -36.73 12.47 -20.33
CA ASN A 1128 -38.19 12.50 -20.35
C ASN A 1128 -38.79 13.92 -20.22
N TYR A 1129 -38.13 14.91 -20.83
CA TYR A 1129 -38.48 16.33 -20.74
C TYR A 1129 -38.44 16.92 -19.32
N ILE A 1130 -37.58 16.36 -18.48
CA ILE A 1130 -37.26 16.86 -17.15
C ILE A 1130 -35.76 17.09 -17.09
N VAL A 1131 -35.34 18.26 -16.58
CA VAL A 1131 -33.96 18.51 -16.18
C VAL A 1131 -33.81 18.24 -14.69
N TYR A 1132 -32.81 17.43 -14.34
CA TYR A 1132 -32.44 17.09 -12.99
C TYR A 1132 -31.10 17.74 -12.64
N PHE A 1133 -30.97 18.23 -11.41
CA PHE A 1133 -29.71 18.76 -10.89
C PHE A 1133 -29.72 18.71 -9.36
N SER A 1134 -28.55 18.57 -8.75
CA SER A 1134 -28.37 18.65 -7.31
C SER A 1134 -27.67 19.95 -6.90
N THR A 1135 -27.97 20.39 -5.68
CA THR A 1135 -27.32 21.52 -5.03
C THR A 1135 -26.74 21.09 -3.70
N LEU A 1136 -25.78 21.86 -3.19
CA LEU A 1136 -25.19 21.66 -1.86
C LEU A 1136 -24.75 23.00 -1.26
N LYS A 1137 -24.53 23.04 0.05
CA LYS A 1137 -23.86 24.16 0.73
C LYS A 1137 -22.42 23.77 1.08
N GLY A 1138 -21.51 24.74 1.04
CA GLY A 1138 -20.10 24.54 1.38
C GLY A 1138 -19.28 23.89 0.25
N SER A 1139 -18.29 23.10 0.65
CA SER A 1139 -17.27 22.49 -0.20
C SER A 1139 -17.58 21.04 -0.55
N ILE A 1140 -17.10 20.59 -1.71
CA ILE A 1140 -17.02 19.17 -2.09
C ILE A 1140 -15.69 18.82 -2.74
N GLU A 1141 -14.84 19.79 -3.09
CA GLU A 1141 -13.62 19.54 -3.88
C GLU A 1141 -12.50 18.85 -3.08
N ALA A 1142 -12.36 19.12 -1.78
CA ALA A 1142 -11.23 18.60 -1.00
C ALA A 1142 -11.15 17.06 -1.03
N ALA A 1143 -9.95 16.49 -1.08
CA ALA A 1143 -9.79 15.04 -1.01
C ALA A 1143 -10.19 14.51 0.38
N ASP A 1144 -9.89 15.26 1.44
CA ASP A 1144 -10.27 14.98 2.83
C ASP A 1144 -11.76 15.27 3.06
N PRO A 1145 -12.61 14.23 3.22
CA PRO A 1145 -14.04 14.38 3.44
C PRO A 1145 -14.39 15.13 4.73
N CYS A 1146 -13.49 15.15 5.71
CA CYS A 1146 -13.70 15.86 6.97
C CYS A 1146 -13.76 17.38 6.79
N GLN A 1147 -13.18 17.90 5.69
CA GLN A 1147 -13.27 19.30 5.32
C GLN A 1147 -14.56 19.62 4.54
N ASN A 1148 -15.17 18.60 3.93
CA ASN A 1148 -16.29 18.75 3.01
C ASN A 1148 -17.65 18.48 3.64
N LEU A 1149 -17.75 17.66 4.68
CA LEU A 1149 -19.04 17.22 5.23
C LEU A 1149 -19.74 18.25 6.14
N GLY A 1150 -19.11 19.39 6.44
CA GLY A 1150 -19.77 20.50 7.14
C GLY A 1150 -20.90 21.15 6.31
N GLY A 1151 -22.05 21.41 6.94
CA GLY A 1151 -23.20 22.11 6.34
C GLY A 1151 -24.38 21.22 5.89
N GLU A 1152 -25.54 21.82 5.58
CA GLU A 1152 -26.77 21.10 5.20
C GLU A 1152 -26.54 20.08 4.06
N ALA A 1153 -27.23 18.94 4.13
CA ALA A 1153 -27.26 17.92 3.08
C ALA A 1153 -27.70 18.49 1.71
N GLY A 1154 -27.35 17.78 0.64
CA GLY A 1154 -27.69 18.19 -0.71
C GLY A 1154 -29.20 18.18 -0.98
N ARG A 1155 -29.61 18.83 -2.07
CA ARG A 1155 -31.01 18.84 -2.52
C ARG A 1155 -31.08 18.46 -3.99
N LEU A 1156 -32.05 17.61 -4.33
CA LEU A 1156 -32.34 17.21 -5.70
C LEU A 1156 -33.52 18.00 -6.24
N TYR A 1157 -33.29 18.68 -7.36
CA TYR A 1157 -34.31 19.41 -8.10
C TYR A 1157 -34.63 18.68 -9.39
N ALA A 1158 -35.91 18.75 -9.80
CA ALA A 1158 -36.34 18.28 -11.11
C ALA A 1158 -37.39 19.25 -11.68
N ARG A 1159 -37.18 19.70 -12.93
CA ARG A 1159 -38.00 20.74 -13.58
C ARG A 1159 -38.40 20.34 -14.99
N TYR A 1160 -39.65 20.61 -15.36
CA TYR A 1160 -40.13 20.38 -16.72
C TYR A 1160 -39.46 21.36 -17.70
N ILE A 1161 -38.91 20.82 -18.79
CA ILE A 1161 -38.29 21.63 -19.86
C ILE A 1161 -39.23 21.94 -21.03
N GLN A 1162 -40.47 21.47 -20.95
CA GLN A 1162 -41.57 21.85 -21.83
C GLN A 1162 -42.90 21.77 -21.07
N PRO A 1163 -44.00 22.37 -21.58
CA PRO A 1163 -45.31 22.21 -20.95
C PRO A 1163 -45.74 20.74 -20.89
N MET A 1164 -45.99 20.23 -19.68
CA MET A 1164 -46.36 18.83 -19.43
C MET A 1164 -47.52 18.78 -18.43
N TYR A 1165 -48.56 18.00 -18.70
CA TYR A 1165 -49.70 17.80 -17.78
C TYR A 1165 -50.39 19.09 -17.30
N GLY A 1166 -50.46 20.10 -18.18
CA GLY A 1166 -51.02 21.42 -17.84
C GLY A 1166 -50.13 22.28 -16.93
N GLN A 1167 -48.92 21.81 -16.60
CA GLN A 1167 -47.90 22.58 -15.90
C GLN A 1167 -47.08 23.41 -16.89
N ALA A 1168 -46.74 24.64 -16.49
CA ALA A 1168 -45.87 25.51 -17.27
C ALA A 1168 -44.42 24.98 -17.27
N ILE A 1169 -43.66 25.38 -18.28
CA ILE A 1169 -42.21 25.15 -18.31
C ILE A 1169 -41.54 25.73 -17.05
N GLY A 1170 -40.50 25.06 -16.54
CA GLY A 1170 -39.82 25.43 -15.30
C GLY A 1170 -40.57 25.06 -14.03
N SER A 1171 -41.77 24.46 -14.11
CA SER A 1171 -42.48 23.95 -12.93
C SER A 1171 -41.82 22.67 -12.40
N SER A 1172 -41.95 22.42 -11.09
CA SER A 1172 -41.44 21.17 -10.49
C SER A 1172 -42.15 19.93 -11.01
N SER A 1173 -41.37 18.89 -11.33
CA SER A 1173 -41.87 17.55 -11.65
C SER A 1173 -41.98 16.63 -10.43
N LEU A 1174 -41.39 17.03 -9.29
CA LEU A 1174 -41.40 16.26 -8.05
C LEU A 1174 -42.73 16.41 -7.30
N LYS A 1175 -43.22 15.32 -6.71
CA LYS A 1175 -44.46 15.29 -5.92
C LYS A 1175 -44.21 14.77 -4.51
N ASN A 1176 -44.77 15.44 -3.51
CA ASN A 1176 -44.80 14.95 -2.12
C ASN A 1176 -45.83 13.81 -1.95
N ALA A 1177 -45.88 13.20 -0.75
CA ALA A 1177 -46.78 12.08 -0.45
C ALA A 1177 -48.28 12.41 -0.64
N GLN A 1178 -48.66 13.68 -0.54
CA GLN A 1178 -50.01 14.17 -0.80
C GLN A 1178 -50.30 14.41 -2.30
N GLY A 1179 -49.32 14.14 -3.17
CA GLY A 1179 -49.42 14.32 -4.62
C GLY A 1179 -49.24 15.77 -5.09
N GLN A 1180 -48.84 16.68 -4.21
CA GLN A 1180 -48.61 18.11 -4.50
C GLN A 1180 -47.17 18.33 -4.97
N ALA A 1181 -46.96 19.35 -5.81
CA ALA A 1181 -45.61 19.69 -6.27
C ALA A 1181 -44.71 20.11 -5.09
N THR A 1182 -43.48 19.61 -5.06
CA THR A 1182 -42.43 20.02 -4.11
C THR A 1182 -41.24 20.57 -4.88
N ASP A 1183 -40.55 21.58 -4.34
CA ASP A 1183 -39.43 22.19 -5.06
C ASP A 1183 -38.21 21.28 -5.18
N TYR A 1184 -37.94 20.49 -4.14
CA TYR A 1184 -36.79 19.57 -4.08
C TYR A 1184 -37.12 18.34 -3.22
N LEU A 1185 -36.25 17.33 -3.30
CA LEU A 1185 -36.11 16.26 -2.31
C LEU A 1185 -34.76 16.41 -1.60
N ALA A 1186 -34.73 16.19 -0.28
CA ALA A 1186 -33.47 16.18 0.47
C ALA A 1186 -32.71 14.89 0.17
N LEU A 1187 -31.40 15.01 -0.03
CA LEU A 1187 -30.46 13.90 -0.22
C LEU A 1187 -29.88 13.46 1.13
N ALA A 1188 -29.30 12.26 1.22
CA ALA A 1188 -28.65 11.77 2.43
C ALA A 1188 -27.36 12.54 2.79
N SER A 1189 -26.71 13.11 1.79
CA SER A 1189 -25.42 13.79 1.79
C SER A 1189 -25.34 14.74 0.58
N LYS A 1190 -24.16 15.27 0.31
CA LYS A 1190 -23.88 16.12 -0.85
C LYS A 1190 -23.73 15.26 -2.11
N ALA A 1191 -24.11 15.77 -3.28
CA ALA A 1191 -23.93 15.03 -4.54
C ALA A 1191 -23.28 15.94 -5.60
N ARG A 1192 -22.12 15.52 -6.11
CA ARG A 1192 -21.36 16.21 -7.18
C ARG A 1192 -21.89 15.86 -8.58
N THR A 1193 -22.57 14.73 -8.72
CA THR A 1193 -23.23 14.34 -9.96
C THR A 1193 -24.67 13.98 -9.61
N ALA A 1194 -25.61 14.70 -10.19
CA ALA A 1194 -26.99 14.25 -10.23
C ALA A 1194 -27.16 13.49 -11.54
N VAL A 1195 -27.61 12.24 -11.43
CA VAL A 1195 -28.35 11.48 -12.43
C VAL A 1195 -27.55 10.59 -13.38
N THR A 1196 -27.64 9.30 -13.08
CA THR A 1196 -27.76 8.22 -14.06
C THR A 1196 -29.23 7.95 -14.36
N VAL A 1197 -29.63 8.03 -15.64
CA VAL A 1197 -31.01 7.79 -16.07
C VAL A 1197 -31.16 6.33 -16.48
N GLY A 1198 -31.77 5.51 -15.61
CA GLY A 1198 -32.06 4.11 -15.88
C GLY A 1198 -33.21 3.89 -16.87
N GLU A 1199 -33.83 2.71 -16.85
CA GLU A 1199 -34.97 2.42 -17.72
C GLU A 1199 -36.32 2.80 -17.07
N ARG A 1200 -37.35 3.06 -17.88
CA ARG A 1200 -38.73 3.20 -17.38
C ARG A 1200 -39.31 1.85 -16.98
N GLN A 1201 -40.03 1.80 -15.87
CA GLN A 1201 -40.80 0.63 -15.44
C GLN A 1201 -42.30 0.96 -15.36
N ARG A 1202 -43.15 0.01 -15.76
CA ARG A 1202 -44.61 0.12 -15.59
C ARG A 1202 -44.99 -0.55 -14.26
N VAL A 1203 -45.52 0.23 -13.33
CA VAL A 1203 -45.94 -0.28 -12.01
C VAL A 1203 -47.34 0.25 -11.69
N GLY A 1204 -48.29 -0.66 -11.45
CA GLY A 1204 -49.63 -0.31 -10.98
C GLY A 1204 -50.44 0.64 -11.88
N GLY A 1205 -50.16 0.68 -13.18
CA GLY A 1205 -50.83 1.56 -14.15
C GLY A 1205 -50.12 2.87 -14.47
N THR A 1206 -49.03 3.20 -13.74
CA THR A 1206 -48.22 4.42 -13.93
C THR A 1206 -46.82 4.04 -14.43
N TYR A 1207 -46.20 4.90 -15.25
CA TYR A 1207 -44.79 4.75 -15.62
C TYR A 1207 -43.91 5.47 -14.60
N LYS A 1208 -42.84 4.80 -14.15
CA LYS A 1208 -41.79 5.40 -13.33
C LYS A 1208 -40.46 5.37 -14.06
N GLN A 1209 -39.64 6.37 -13.81
CA GLN A 1209 -38.27 6.45 -14.31
C GLN A 1209 -37.33 6.15 -13.15
N ASP A 1210 -36.43 5.20 -13.36
CA ASP A 1210 -35.32 4.96 -12.44
C ASP A 1210 -34.28 6.05 -12.66
N VAL A 1211 -34.00 6.83 -11.62
CA VAL A 1211 -32.91 7.82 -11.59
C VAL A 1211 -32.05 7.47 -10.39
N TYR A 1212 -30.75 7.30 -10.59
CA TYR A 1212 -29.82 7.02 -9.49
C TYR A 1212 -29.00 8.26 -9.17
N ILE A 1213 -28.79 8.47 -7.87
CA ILE A 1213 -28.03 9.59 -7.32
C ILE A 1213 -26.89 8.98 -6.51
N GLN A 1214 -25.66 9.26 -6.95
CA GLN A 1214 -24.46 8.94 -6.17
C GLN A 1214 -24.15 10.12 -5.26
N GLU A 1215 -24.09 9.82 -3.97
CA GLU A 1215 -23.82 10.81 -2.95
C GLU A 1215 -22.40 10.67 -2.41
N TYR A 1216 -21.92 11.75 -1.80
CA TYR A 1216 -20.52 11.92 -1.43
C TYR A 1216 -20.06 10.89 -0.39
N ASN A 1217 -20.95 10.52 0.53
CA ASN A 1217 -20.73 9.49 1.54
C ASN A 1217 -20.89 8.05 1.01
N SER A 1218 -20.74 7.87 -0.31
CA SER A 1218 -20.93 6.63 -1.05
C SER A 1218 -22.36 6.04 -1.01
N THR A 1219 -23.35 6.80 -0.51
CA THR A 1219 -24.76 6.39 -0.58
C THR A 1219 -25.25 6.47 -2.02
N ILE A 1220 -25.96 5.42 -2.45
CA ILE A 1220 -26.64 5.38 -3.75
C ILE A 1220 -28.14 5.43 -3.49
N GLU A 1221 -28.83 6.43 -4.01
CA GLU A 1221 -30.29 6.52 -3.93
C GLU A 1221 -30.95 6.34 -5.29
N LYS A 1222 -32.05 5.58 -5.32
CA LYS A 1222 -32.95 5.44 -6.46
C LYS A 1222 -34.13 6.40 -6.29
N LEU A 1223 -34.18 7.46 -7.11
CA LEU A 1223 -35.37 8.28 -7.27
C LEU A 1223 -36.42 7.51 -8.09
N GLU A 1224 -37.53 7.22 -7.42
CA GLU A 1224 -38.71 6.62 -8.01
C GLU A 1224 -39.79 7.70 -8.18
N GLN A 1225 -39.92 8.24 -9.40
CA GLN A 1225 -40.88 9.31 -9.68
C GLN A 1225 -41.87 8.93 -10.81
N PRO A 1226 -43.14 9.35 -10.73
CA PRO A 1226 -44.07 9.21 -11.84
C PRO A 1226 -43.60 10.02 -13.05
N VAL A 1227 -43.59 9.38 -14.22
CA VAL A 1227 -43.31 10.02 -15.51
C VAL A 1227 -44.44 9.75 -16.50
N GLY A 1228 -44.42 10.50 -17.60
CA GLY A 1228 -45.46 10.42 -18.61
C GLY A 1228 -45.50 9.13 -19.43
N SER A 1229 -46.67 8.87 -20.03
CA SER A 1229 -46.91 7.75 -20.95
C SER A 1229 -46.30 7.94 -22.35
N LEU A 1230 -45.78 9.13 -22.68
CA LEU A 1230 -45.22 9.44 -23.98
C LEU A 1230 -43.73 9.08 -24.07
N LEU A 1231 -43.36 8.43 -25.18
CA LEU A 1231 -42.05 8.26 -25.87
C LEU A 1231 -40.73 8.24 -25.08
N ARG A 1232 -39.84 7.31 -25.46
CA ARG A 1232 -38.51 7.04 -24.89
C ARG A 1232 -37.50 8.16 -25.25
N ILE A 1233 -36.76 8.68 -24.26
CA ILE A 1233 -35.57 9.52 -24.45
C ILE A 1233 -34.48 8.90 -23.56
N ARG A 1234 -33.41 8.34 -24.15
CA ARG A 1234 -32.39 7.57 -23.41
C ARG A 1234 -31.20 8.43 -22.93
N SER A 1235 -30.71 9.35 -23.74
CA SER A 1235 -29.68 10.33 -23.37
C SER A 1235 -29.68 11.53 -24.33
N TRP A 1236 -28.89 12.57 -24.04
CA TRP A 1236 -28.82 13.74 -24.92
C TRP A 1236 -28.10 13.44 -26.26
N ARG A 1237 -27.10 12.52 -26.27
CA ARG A 1237 -26.51 12.00 -27.53
C ARG A 1237 -27.52 11.14 -28.30
N GLU A 1238 -28.45 10.48 -27.63
CA GLU A 1238 -29.53 9.70 -28.27
C GLU A 1238 -30.80 10.53 -28.61
N ILE A 1239 -30.76 11.87 -28.59
CA ILE A 1239 -31.88 12.74 -29.02
C ILE A 1239 -32.24 12.54 -30.51
N TYR A 1240 -31.47 11.77 -31.28
CA TYR A 1240 -31.69 11.55 -32.70
C TYR A 1240 -32.83 10.57 -33.06
N GLN A 1241 -33.38 9.79 -32.11
CA GLN A 1241 -34.49 8.88 -32.44
C GLN A 1241 -35.73 9.10 -31.55
N ILE A 1242 -36.76 9.75 -32.12
CA ILE A 1242 -38.15 9.53 -31.70
C ILE A 1242 -38.53 8.13 -32.23
N ILE A 1243 -38.45 7.09 -31.39
CA ILE A 1243 -38.97 5.76 -31.75
C ILE A 1243 -40.51 5.83 -31.74
N ARG A 1244 -41.10 6.22 -32.87
CA ARG A 1244 -42.55 6.31 -33.04
C ARG A 1244 -43.26 4.98 -32.85
#